data_AF-A0A9X1TMV0-F1
#
_entry.id   AF-A0A9X1TMV0-F1
#
_cell.length_a   1.000
_cell.length_b   1.000
_cell.length_c   1.000
_cell.angle_alpha   90.00
_cell.angle_beta   90.00
_cell.angle_gamma   90.00
#
_symmetry.space_group_name_H-M   'P 1'
#
loop_
_entity.id
_entity.type
_entity.pdbx_description
1 polymer ?
#
loop_
_entity_poly.entity_id
_entity_poly.type
_entity_poly.pdbx_seq_one_letter_code
_entity_poly.pdbx_strand_id
1 'polypeptide(L)'
;MGASVIDALRGPTPPPEVPVPFVGRDQEVEELAAVLAERSPRVLVLHGPVGVGKSALAAALVERVGFGRGPVHWLSLDGNATEETILLRLLAEHGAPRRPILTAAVRAENAGEDLLFASLLSEQARKYVRDSVIVLDGAHPSLRRLLHGLLPQRGDGPRLVIVTSRSDMWRGPRMHVHEVRPLDTPDAVRLIEDMSRLVEPAQDPDPARLARAARGLPAWLRVAGALPPGPHDTPHDLIASPDALLELATSRLDPAAVVVLRCLALREPNTAPFSVRTVEALLPDFGGPYDAPGILSVLGAYELVGTVREGLWTLPSCVADAVQRDIGPGDHYSLRVQVVEQQRKAALNSAWHAVHPLDGRPKWFRSDLAPMDLPTHIDEFMALLDRHRSPETLPETLAAFLAVRGDAHRLVAVHRLSGGRARLGLSQLLRDVGALKEAEQVLADESFQRGSTPTMLVRGEAQYSAGDLIGVGSARVTATPHIEAGLSVVRGAALCDRGQPLKAAHELDAAAEAHRRNGCVRGRGWALLHQARACLLLNRPLQAEHRLAQAAKALRDVGDVRGLNWVATERIRLLLLRDDAHAALAAAQRALTAHEQAEDVRGMGWTGHHVGLVLVRQDRITEAGVALRSAADYFEGCGDRLGAAWTRHRLALLAQNNVDHQVRELEGSLRAFAEAGCDTGQAWSLLELALRTRRSALGRSNEFLAGAVNLFENLDDLGGLMWAHTVDHLPAARLRSSAPWRSLVARANSSEALEADLSAFWHTATEGGHPVIPLHARDTVALPTRDDKPERKPLAPYVTPARRQPTTPRCHVRLTLLDDSPAAHATARLLLRVAPEKGHPWRSADDERPWLTAVAVPLTPATVEPPTALLLPSRQQAHGAEFDVTAHRPGVHVIRFTIALERTGTVLQQVETELEILDGTDGADLAAPHAAFPRER
;
A
#
# COMPACT_ATOMS: atom_id res chain seq x y z
N MET A 1 -18.93 -1.14 8.19
CA MET A 1 -18.70 0.20 7.59
C MET A 1 -17.47 0.31 6.68
N GLY A 2 -16.52 -0.65 6.65
CA GLY A 2 -15.37 -0.58 5.71
C GLY A 2 -15.61 -1.14 4.31
N ALA A 3 -16.61 -2.01 4.12
CA ALA A 3 -16.96 -2.59 2.82
C ALA A 3 -17.47 -1.53 1.82
N SER A 4 -18.17 -0.49 2.30
CA SER A 4 -18.86 0.46 1.42
C SER A 4 -17.95 1.35 0.57
N VAL A 5 -16.65 1.48 0.87
CA VAL A 5 -15.77 2.43 0.16
C VAL A 5 -15.00 1.76 -0.99
N ILE A 6 -14.55 0.51 -0.81
CA ILE A 6 -14.00 -0.26 -1.93
C ILE A 6 -15.13 -0.66 -2.88
N ASP A 7 -16.29 -1.03 -2.34
CA ASP A 7 -17.49 -1.28 -3.15
C ASP A 7 -17.95 -0.02 -3.88
N ALA A 8 -17.80 1.19 -3.30
CA ALA A 8 -18.08 2.44 -4.02
C ALA A 8 -17.09 2.74 -5.16
N LEU A 9 -15.83 2.30 -5.05
CA LEU A 9 -14.86 2.43 -6.14
C LEU A 9 -15.10 1.41 -7.26
N ARG A 10 -15.57 0.20 -6.92
CA ARG A 10 -15.64 -0.95 -7.86
C ARG A 10 -17.06 -1.40 -8.18
N GLY A 11 -18.07 -0.66 -7.74
CA GLY A 11 -19.46 -0.93 -8.04
C GLY A 11 -19.85 -0.42 -9.44
N PRO A 12 -20.93 -0.98 -10.02
CA PRO A 12 -21.48 -0.46 -11.27
C PRO A 12 -21.85 1.02 -11.12
N THR A 13 -21.50 1.82 -12.13
CA THR A 13 -21.92 3.22 -12.17
C THR A 13 -23.41 3.29 -12.55
N PRO A 14 -24.31 3.79 -11.67
CA PRO A 14 -25.75 3.79 -11.94
C PRO A 14 -26.09 4.75 -13.09
N PRO A 15 -27.21 4.51 -13.81
CA PRO A 15 -27.73 5.46 -14.79
C PRO A 15 -28.14 6.78 -14.12
N PRO A 16 -28.09 7.92 -14.85
CA PRO A 16 -28.70 9.16 -14.38
C PRO A 16 -30.22 9.02 -14.28
N GLU A 17 -30.84 9.86 -13.46
CA GLU A 17 -32.30 9.95 -13.38
C GLU A 17 -32.91 10.38 -14.72
N VAL A 18 -34.05 9.79 -15.08
CA VAL A 18 -34.81 10.23 -16.26
C VAL A 18 -35.34 11.64 -16.00
N PRO A 19 -35.06 12.61 -16.89
CA PRO A 19 -35.52 13.98 -16.70
C PRO A 19 -37.05 14.05 -16.62
N VAL A 20 -37.57 14.66 -15.54
CA VAL A 20 -39.01 14.90 -15.35
C VAL A 20 -39.31 16.36 -15.74
N PRO A 21 -40.37 16.65 -16.52
CA PRO A 21 -41.20 15.70 -17.26
C PRO A 21 -40.48 15.10 -18.49
N PHE A 22 -40.77 13.83 -18.80
CA PHE A 22 -40.30 13.13 -20.00
C PHE A 22 -41.45 13.06 -21.00
N VAL A 23 -41.32 13.72 -22.15
CA VAL A 23 -42.47 14.08 -23.01
C VAL A 23 -42.24 13.63 -24.46
N GLY A 24 -43.25 12.99 -25.06
CA GLY A 24 -43.31 12.75 -26.52
C GLY A 24 -42.48 11.56 -27.02
N ARG A 25 -42.10 10.66 -26.11
CA ARG A 25 -41.13 9.60 -26.37
C ARG A 25 -41.58 8.21 -25.91
N ASP A 26 -42.78 8.08 -25.37
CA ASP A 26 -43.27 6.82 -24.78
C ASP A 26 -43.32 5.69 -25.83
N GLN A 27 -43.88 5.99 -27.00
CA GLN A 27 -43.92 5.04 -28.12
C GLN A 27 -42.51 4.66 -28.61
N GLU A 28 -41.58 5.63 -28.69
CA GLU A 28 -40.20 5.38 -29.10
C GLU A 28 -39.47 4.47 -28.09
N VAL A 29 -39.73 4.65 -26.79
CA VAL A 29 -39.21 3.77 -25.73
C VAL A 29 -39.78 2.36 -25.87
N GLU A 30 -41.08 2.20 -26.13
CA GLU A 30 -41.72 0.89 -26.31
C GLU A 30 -41.19 0.14 -27.54
N GLU A 31 -41.07 0.82 -28.68
CA GLU A 31 -40.53 0.25 -29.92
C GLU A 31 -39.09 -0.22 -29.73
N LEU A 32 -38.23 0.62 -29.15
CA LEU A 32 -36.84 0.27 -28.90
C LEU A 32 -36.70 -0.82 -27.82
N ALA A 33 -37.54 -0.81 -26.78
CA ALA A 33 -37.57 -1.90 -25.79
C ALA A 33 -37.96 -3.25 -26.43
N ALA A 34 -38.90 -3.25 -27.39
CA ALA A 34 -39.27 -4.44 -28.15
C ALA A 34 -38.09 -4.94 -29.01
N VAL A 35 -37.40 -4.04 -29.73
CA VAL A 35 -36.18 -4.36 -30.49
C VAL A 35 -35.12 -5.00 -29.58
N LEU A 36 -34.91 -4.45 -28.39
CA LEU A 36 -33.96 -4.98 -27.41
C LEU A 36 -34.39 -6.34 -26.83
N ALA A 37 -35.68 -6.66 -26.85
CA ALA A 37 -36.24 -7.92 -26.36
C ALA A 37 -35.96 -9.09 -27.32
N GLU A 38 -35.84 -8.85 -28.64
CA GLU A 38 -35.62 -9.87 -29.67
C GLU A 38 -34.27 -10.62 -29.56
N ARG A 39 -33.38 -10.20 -28.66
CA ARG A 39 -32.02 -10.77 -28.41
C ARG A 39 -31.08 -10.79 -29.63
N SER A 40 -31.54 -10.39 -30.82
CA SER A 40 -30.77 -10.33 -32.05
C SER A 40 -29.88 -9.07 -32.12
N PRO A 41 -30.35 -7.84 -31.83
CA PRO A 41 -29.45 -6.74 -31.60
C PRO A 41 -28.83 -6.86 -30.20
N ARG A 42 -27.52 -6.70 -30.13
CA ARG A 42 -26.76 -6.61 -28.88
C ARG A 42 -26.17 -5.23 -28.65
N VAL A 43 -26.21 -4.39 -29.69
CA VAL A 43 -25.81 -2.99 -29.63
C VAL A 43 -26.98 -2.14 -30.12
N LEU A 44 -27.41 -1.18 -29.32
CA LEU A 44 -28.32 -0.11 -29.72
C LEU A 44 -27.51 1.18 -29.81
N VAL A 45 -27.56 1.86 -30.95
CA VAL A 45 -26.93 3.16 -31.14
C VAL A 45 -28.03 4.21 -31.29
N LEU A 46 -28.07 5.15 -30.36
CA LEU A 46 -28.91 6.35 -30.41
C LEU A 46 -28.05 7.49 -30.96
N HIS A 47 -28.38 8.00 -32.14
CA HIS A 47 -27.66 9.14 -32.73
C HIS A 47 -28.59 10.31 -33.03
N GLY A 48 -28.04 11.52 -33.08
CA GLY A 48 -28.81 12.75 -33.30
C GLY A 48 -28.08 14.00 -32.80
N PRO A 49 -28.64 15.19 -33.05
CA PRO A 49 -28.02 16.46 -32.69
C PRO A 49 -27.81 16.62 -31.18
N VAL A 50 -26.93 17.54 -30.78
CA VAL A 50 -26.70 17.86 -29.36
C VAL A 50 -27.99 18.41 -28.72
N GLY A 51 -28.29 18.02 -27.48
CA GLY A 51 -29.50 18.47 -26.77
C GLY A 51 -30.82 17.78 -27.17
N VAL A 52 -30.81 16.84 -28.12
CA VAL A 52 -32.03 16.17 -28.62
C VAL A 52 -32.66 15.14 -27.65
N GLY A 53 -31.97 14.80 -26.56
CA GLY A 53 -32.48 13.85 -25.55
C GLY A 53 -31.97 12.41 -25.66
N LYS A 54 -30.86 12.14 -26.37
CA LYS A 54 -30.29 10.78 -26.51
C LYS A 54 -30.00 10.09 -25.17
N SER A 55 -29.34 10.80 -24.24
CA SER A 55 -28.97 10.27 -22.92
C SER A 55 -30.22 10.06 -22.05
N ALA A 56 -31.21 10.95 -22.14
CA ALA A 56 -32.50 10.78 -21.46
C ALA A 56 -33.28 9.56 -22.00
N LEU A 57 -33.31 9.37 -23.32
CA LEU A 57 -33.92 8.19 -23.95
C LEU A 57 -33.19 6.89 -23.54
N ALA A 58 -31.86 6.92 -23.48
CA ALA A 58 -31.07 5.78 -22.98
C ALA A 58 -31.38 5.46 -21.51
N ALA A 59 -31.51 6.47 -20.64
CA ALA A 59 -31.90 6.29 -19.24
C ALA A 59 -33.32 5.69 -19.12
N ALA A 60 -34.29 6.22 -19.87
CA ALA A 60 -35.66 5.70 -19.90
C ALA A 60 -35.72 4.25 -20.41
N LEU A 61 -34.92 3.91 -21.42
CA LEU A 61 -34.79 2.53 -21.90
C LEU A 61 -34.17 1.61 -20.85
N VAL A 62 -33.16 2.09 -20.13
CA VAL A 62 -32.55 1.34 -19.03
C VAL A 62 -33.57 1.10 -17.91
N GLU A 63 -34.35 2.10 -17.49
CA GLU A 63 -35.40 1.90 -16.49
C GLU A 63 -36.46 0.91 -16.97
N ARG A 64 -36.84 0.97 -18.25
CA ARG A 64 -37.86 0.10 -18.84
C ARG A 64 -37.40 -1.34 -19.05
N VAL A 65 -36.14 -1.54 -19.44
CA VAL A 65 -35.57 -2.85 -19.84
C VAL A 65 -34.72 -3.49 -18.72
N GLY A 66 -34.17 -2.67 -17.82
CA GLY A 66 -33.00 -2.98 -16.99
C GLY A 66 -33.25 -3.80 -15.73
N PHE A 67 -34.48 -3.90 -15.21
CA PHE A 67 -34.72 -4.65 -13.98
C PHE A 67 -34.56 -6.19 -14.09
N GLY A 68 -34.36 -6.74 -15.30
CA GLY A 68 -34.24 -8.19 -15.53
C GLY A 68 -32.92 -8.70 -16.14
N ARG A 69 -31.94 -7.83 -16.45
CA ARG A 69 -30.73 -8.19 -17.23
C ARG A 69 -29.38 -8.07 -16.49
N GLY A 70 -29.41 -7.74 -15.20
CA GLY A 70 -28.21 -7.58 -14.35
C GLY A 70 -27.78 -6.12 -14.18
N PRO A 71 -26.59 -5.83 -13.61
CA PRO A 71 -26.15 -4.47 -13.30
C PRO A 71 -26.02 -3.58 -14.55
N VAL A 72 -26.32 -2.30 -14.37
CA VAL A 72 -26.16 -1.26 -15.40
C VAL A 72 -24.84 -0.51 -15.15
N HIS A 73 -24.01 -0.40 -16.18
CA HIS A 73 -22.75 0.33 -16.15
C HIS A 73 -22.88 1.55 -17.06
N TRP A 74 -23.12 2.72 -16.48
CA TRP A 74 -23.21 3.98 -17.21
C TRP A 74 -21.85 4.68 -17.30
N LEU A 75 -21.29 4.74 -18.51
CA LEU A 75 -20.00 5.37 -18.78
C LEU A 75 -20.21 6.63 -19.60
N SER A 76 -20.12 7.79 -18.95
CA SER A 76 -20.04 9.09 -19.63
C SER A 76 -18.66 9.25 -20.25
N LEU A 77 -18.61 9.23 -21.57
CA LEU A 77 -17.39 9.33 -22.35
C LEU A 77 -17.13 10.79 -22.72
N ASP A 78 -15.89 11.21 -22.59
CA ASP A 78 -15.38 12.49 -23.06
C ASP A 78 -14.45 12.29 -24.27
N GLY A 79 -13.78 13.36 -24.70
CA GLY A 79 -12.82 13.30 -25.80
C GLY A 79 -11.54 12.50 -25.52
N ASN A 80 -11.28 12.12 -24.26
CA ASN A 80 -10.05 11.44 -23.82
C ASN A 80 -10.27 9.95 -23.53
N ALA A 81 -11.52 9.48 -23.50
CA ALA A 81 -11.82 8.07 -23.31
C ALA A 81 -11.24 7.19 -24.42
N THR A 82 -10.47 6.17 -24.03
CA THR A 82 -9.88 5.19 -24.95
C THR A 82 -10.48 3.81 -24.73
N GLU A 83 -10.30 2.91 -25.69
CA GLU A 83 -10.73 1.51 -25.53
C GLU A 83 -10.08 0.85 -24.30
N GLU A 84 -8.80 1.16 -24.03
CA GLU A 84 -8.07 0.65 -22.86
C GLU A 84 -8.70 1.14 -21.55
N THR A 85 -8.95 2.45 -21.40
CA THR A 85 -9.47 3.00 -20.14
C THR A 85 -10.90 2.56 -19.86
N ILE A 86 -11.73 2.42 -20.91
CA ILE A 86 -13.09 1.88 -20.78
C ILE A 86 -13.07 0.40 -20.36
N LEU A 87 -12.22 -0.43 -20.99
CA LEU A 87 -12.10 -1.84 -20.61
C LEU A 87 -11.59 -2.03 -19.19
N LEU A 88 -10.55 -1.27 -18.79
CA LEU A 88 -10.02 -1.31 -17.43
C LEU A 88 -11.10 -0.96 -16.40
N ARG A 89 -11.91 0.08 -16.67
CA ARG A 89 -13.03 0.43 -15.78
C ARG A 89 -14.07 -0.68 -15.70
N LEU A 90 -14.52 -1.23 -16.82
CA LEU A 90 -15.50 -2.32 -16.82
C LEU A 90 -14.98 -3.57 -16.12
N LEU A 91 -13.70 -3.91 -16.31
CA LEU A 91 -13.05 -5.02 -15.62
C LEU A 91 -13.00 -4.80 -14.11
N ALA A 92 -12.70 -3.57 -13.67
CA ALA A 92 -12.74 -3.20 -12.26
C ALA A 92 -14.15 -3.38 -11.68
N GLU A 93 -15.17 -2.89 -12.38
CA GLU A 93 -16.58 -2.92 -11.95
C GLU A 93 -17.17 -4.34 -11.91
N HIS A 94 -16.54 -5.30 -12.59
CA HIS A 94 -16.91 -6.72 -12.57
C HIS A 94 -15.97 -7.59 -11.73
N GLY A 95 -15.04 -6.99 -10.98
CA GLY A 95 -14.13 -7.73 -10.11
C GLY A 95 -13.17 -8.67 -10.85
N ALA A 96 -12.73 -8.29 -12.06
CA ALA A 96 -11.74 -9.05 -12.80
C ALA A 96 -10.41 -9.19 -12.00
N PRO A 97 -9.66 -10.29 -12.17
CA PRO A 97 -8.43 -10.52 -11.44
C PRO A 97 -7.37 -9.48 -11.80
N ARG A 98 -6.66 -8.99 -10.79
CA ARG A 98 -5.71 -7.88 -10.91
C ARG A 98 -4.36 -8.32 -11.47
N ARG A 99 -3.89 -9.52 -11.10
CA ARG A 99 -2.56 -10.00 -11.48
C ARG A 99 -2.34 -10.05 -13.00
N PRO A 100 -3.24 -10.59 -13.84
CA PRO A 100 -3.05 -10.59 -15.29
C PRO A 100 -2.96 -9.16 -15.87
N ILE A 101 -3.76 -8.24 -15.34
CA ILE A 101 -3.81 -6.85 -15.80
C ILE A 101 -2.51 -6.11 -15.44
N LEU A 102 -2.06 -6.22 -14.19
CA LEU A 102 -0.83 -5.58 -13.71
C LEU A 102 0.41 -6.13 -14.42
N THR A 103 0.53 -7.45 -14.53
CA THR A 103 1.70 -8.09 -15.18
C THR A 103 1.78 -7.77 -16.67
N ALA A 104 0.64 -7.73 -17.36
CA ALA A 104 0.60 -7.34 -18.77
C ALA A 104 0.93 -5.86 -18.98
N ALA A 105 0.47 -4.97 -18.09
CA ALA A 105 0.77 -3.55 -18.17
C ALA A 105 2.27 -3.24 -18.09
N VAL A 106 3.02 -3.94 -17.22
CA VAL A 106 4.48 -3.80 -17.11
C VAL A 106 5.19 -4.36 -18.33
N ARG A 107 4.75 -5.51 -18.86
CA ARG A 107 5.37 -6.12 -20.06
C ARG A 107 5.22 -5.25 -21.30
N ALA A 108 4.07 -4.58 -21.43
CA ALA A 108 3.80 -3.66 -22.53
C ALA A 108 4.83 -2.53 -22.66
N GLU A 109 5.48 -2.11 -21.56
CA GLU A 109 6.51 -1.06 -21.56
C GLU A 109 7.77 -1.47 -22.33
N ASN A 110 8.11 -2.75 -22.40
CA ASN A 110 9.44 -3.20 -22.79
C ASN A 110 9.61 -3.54 -24.28
N ALA A 111 8.54 -3.58 -25.09
CA ALA A 111 8.65 -4.11 -26.47
C ALA A 111 7.59 -3.63 -27.48
N GLY A 112 6.88 -2.52 -27.25
CA GLY A 112 5.80 -2.11 -28.15
C GLY A 112 4.64 -3.12 -28.20
N GLU A 113 4.47 -3.89 -27.12
CA GLU A 113 3.45 -4.92 -26.96
C GLU A 113 2.06 -4.35 -26.63
N ASP A 114 1.79 -3.09 -26.97
CA ASP A 114 0.50 -2.42 -26.76
C ASP A 114 -0.66 -3.23 -27.38
N LEU A 115 -0.42 -3.88 -28.52
CA LEU A 115 -1.39 -4.78 -29.16
C LEU A 115 -1.69 -6.03 -28.31
N LEU A 116 -0.69 -6.60 -27.64
CA LEU A 116 -0.87 -7.74 -26.75
C LEU A 116 -1.64 -7.34 -25.50
N PHE A 117 -1.35 -6.16 -24.94
CA PHE A 117 -2.10 -5.62 -23.81
C PHE A 117 -3.57 -5.38 -24.17
N ALA A 118 -3.85 -4.72 -25.30
CA ALA A 118 -5.22 -4.50 -25.78
C ALA A 118 -5.96 -5.82 -26.06
N SER A 119 -5.27 -6.82 -26.61
CA SER A 119 -5.80 -8.17 -26.82
C SER A 119 -6.17 -8.84 -25.50
N LEU A 120 -5.28 -8.75 -24.50
CA LEU A 120 -5.52 -9.28 -23.16
C LEU A 120 -6.71 -8.59 -22.49
N LEU A 121 -6.81 -7.25 -22.52
CA LEU A 121 -7.98 -6.54 -21.99
C LEU A 121 -9.28 -7.00 -22.64
N SER A 122 -9.27 -7.18 -23.97
CA SER A 122 -10.44 -7.70 -24.70
C SER A 122 -10.80 -9.13 -24.30
N GLU A 123 -9.82 -10.00 -24.11
CA GLU A 123 -10.04 -11.37 -23.64
C GLU A 123 -10.59 -11.40 -22.20
N GLN A 124 -9.98 -10.63 -21.29
CA GLN A 124 -10.45 -10.52 -19.92
C GLN A 124 -11.87 -9.95 -19.89
N ALA A 125 -12.19 -8.95 -20.71
CA ALA A 125 -13.54 -8.38 -20.78
C ALA A 125 -14.56 -9.43 -21.22
N ARG A 126 -14.25 -10.23 -22.25
CA ARG A 126 -15.10 -11.36 -22.65
C ARG A 126 -15.28 -12.38 -21.54
N LYS A 127 -14.27 -12.59 -20.70
CA LYS A 127 -14.32 -13.57 -19.61
C LYS A 127 -15.11 -13.07 -18.39
N TYR A 128 -14.92 -11.83 -17.95
CA TYR A 128 -15.42 -11.36 -16.65
C TYR A 128 -16.60 -10.38 -16.74
N VAL A 129 -16.71 -9.58 -17.80
CA VAL A 129 -17.87 -8.71 -18.00
C VAL A 129 -19.03 -9.61 -18.43
N ARG A 130 -20.03 -9.86 -17.58
CA ARG A 130 -21.13 -10.79 -17.86
C ARG A 130 -22.44 -10.22 -17.35
N ASP A 131 -23.53 -10.61 -18.02
CA ASP A 131 -24.90 -10.34 -17.57
C ASP A 131 -25.11 -8.88 -17.15
N SER A 132 -24.77 -7.94 -18.04
CA SER A 132 -24.80 -6.51 -17.75
C SER A 132 -25.29 -5.66 -18.93
N VAL A 133 -25.84 -4.50 -18.60
CA VAL A 133 -26.20 -3.44 -19.56
C VAL A 133 -25.13 -2.37 -19.49
N ILE A 134 -24.43 -2.13 -20.59
CA ILE A 134 -23.35 -1.14 -20.67
C ILE A 134 -23.86 0.04 -21.49
N VAL A 135 -23.85 1.24 -20.91
CA VAL A 135 -24.18 2.48 -21.63
C VAL A 135 -22.90 3.27 -21.87
N LEU A 136 -22.59 3.52 -23.14
CA LEU A 136 -21.50 4.38 -23.59
C LEU A 136 -22.11 5.71 -24.04
N ASP A 137 -22.17 6.67 -23.12
CA ASP A 137 -22.81 7.96 -23.34
C ASP A 137 -21.82 8.97 -23.94
N GLY A 138 -22.07 9.46 -25.16
CA GLY A 138 -21.18 10.40 -25.87
C GLY A 138 -20.09 9.74 -26.72
N ALA A 139 -20.25 8.47 -27.09
CA ALA A 139 -19.21 7.71 -27.82
C ALA A 139 -18.97 8.24 -29.25
N HIS A 140 -17.70 8.23 -29.65
CA HIS A 140 -17.27 8.47 -31.03
C HIS A 140 -17.14 7.13 -31.81
N PRO A 141 -17.45 7.08 -33.13
CA PRO A 141 -17.34 5.86 -33.95
C PRO A 141 -15.95 5.18 -33.96
N SER A 142 -14.89 5.87 -33.52
CA SER A 142 -13.56 5.28 -33.33
C SER A 142 -13.54 4.14 -32.31
N LEU A 143 -14.45 4.14 -31.33
CA LEU A 143 -14.60 3.09 -30.31
C LEU A 143 -15.36 1.86 -30.83
N ARG A 144 -15.56 1.74 -32.15
CA ARG A 144 -16.25 0.57 -32.73
C ARG A 144 -15.51 -0.74 -32.44
N ARG A 145 -14.17 -0.74 -32.30
CA ARG A 145 -13.42 -1.98 -32.04
C ARG A 145 -13.65 -2.48 -30.62
N LEU A 146 -13.82 -1.59 -29.63
CA LEU A 146 -14.25 -1.91 -28.27
C LEU A 146 -15.48 -2.84 -28.24
N LEU A 147 -16.46 -2.62 -29.11
CA LEU A 147 -17.68 -3.43 -29.18
C LEU A 147 -17.38 -4.92 -29.45
N HIS A 148 -16.32 -5.23 -30.21
CA HIS A 148 -15.88 -6.61 -30.43
C HIS A 148 -15.25 -7.26 -29.17
N GLY A 149 -14.71 -6.45 -28.25
CA GLY A 149 -14.23 -6.90 -26.94
C GLY A 149 -15.38 -7.16 -25.96
N LEU A 150 -16.44 -6.35 -26.02
CA LEU A 150 -17.58 -6.47 -25.10
C LEU A 150 -18.56 -7.57 -25.49
N LEU A 151 -18.79 -7.79 -26.79
CA LEU A 151 -19.81 -8.74 -27.24
C LEU A 151 -19.32 -10.20 -27.19
N PRO A 152 -20.16 -11.16 -26.74
CA PRO A 152 -19.79 -12.56 -26.63
C PRO A 152 -19.73 -13.28 -27.99
N GLN A 153 -18.83 -14.25 -28.14
CA GLN A 153 -18.63 -14.94 -29.43
C GLN A 153 -19.65 -16.05 -29.74
N ARG A 154 -20.32 -16.64 -28.74
CA ARG A 154 -21.54 -17.49 -28.80
C ARG A 154 -21.69 -18.16 -27.43
N GLY A 155 -22.91 -18.26 -26.87
CA GLY A 155 -23.19 -19.06 -25.66
C GLY A 155 -23.03 -18.36 -24.29
N ASP A 156 -22.29 -17.25 -24.20
CA ASP A 156 -22.25 -16.44 -22.97
C ASP A 156 -23.48 -15.52 -22.86
N GLY A 157 -23.94 -15.25 -21.64
CA GLY A 157 -25.19 -14.56 -21.30
C GLY A 157 -25.46 -13.21 -22.00
N PRO A 158 -26.69 -12.67 -21.91
CA PRO A 158 -27.12 -11.52 -22.69
C PRO A 158 -26.41 -10.24 -22.25
N ARG A 159 -25.38 -9.81 -22.98
CA ARG A 159 -24.82 -8.46 -22.88
C ARG A 159 -25.57 -7.51 -23.80
N LEU A 160 -25.96 -6.35 -23.28
CA LEU A 160 -26.54 -5.28 -24.06
C LEU A 160 -25.65 -4.05 -23.96
N VAL A 161 -25.27 -3.48 -25.10
CA VAL A 161 -24.54 -2.21 -25.15
C VAL A 161 -25.47 -1.15 -25.75
N ILE A 162 -25.69 -0.05 -25.03
CA ILE A 162 -26.37 1.15 -25.54
C ILE A 162 -25.30 2.20 -25.77
N VAL A 163 -25.30 2.81 -26.95
CA VAL A 163 -24.34 3.84 -27.33
C VAL A 163 -25.12 5.10 -27.66
N THR A 164 -24.80 6.22 -27.03
CA THR A 164 -25.28 7.53 -27.50
C THR A 164 -24.16 8.20 -28.29
N SER A 165 -24.48 8.78 -29.45
CA SER A 165 -23.48 9.40 -30.32
C SER A 165 -24.00 10.64 -31.03
N ARG A 166 -23.08 11.55 -31.39
CA ARG A 166 -23.38 12.67 -32.30
C ARG A 166 -23.30 12.27 -33.78
N SER A 167 -22.73 11.10 -34.08
CA SER A 167 -22.49 10.62 -35.45
C SER A 167 -23.46 9.50 -35.84
N ASP A 168 -23.87 9.48 -37.09
CA ASP A 168 -24.68 8.44 -37.75
C ASP A 168 -23.84 7.33 -38.39
N MET A 169 -22.50 7.44 -38.34
CA MET A 169 -21.55 6.55 -39.03
C MET A 169 -21.38 5.17 -38.36
N TRP A 170 -22.16 4.86 -37.33
CA TRP A 170 -22.13 3.56 -36.68
C TRP A 170 -22.74 2.48 -37.56
N ARG A 171 -22.00 1.40 -37.82
CA ARG A 171 -22.47 0.23 -38.58
C ARG A 171 -21.86 -1.02 -37.95
N GLY A 172 -22.51 -2.17 -38.07
CA GLY A 172 -21.95 -3.44 -37.60
C GLY A 172 -22.97 -4.58 -37.48
N PRO A 173 -22.52 -5.83 -37.37
CA PRO A 173 -23.42 -6.95 -37.13
C PRO A 173 -24.05 -6.83 -35.73
N ARG A 174 -25.33 -7.22 -35.61
CA ARG A 174 -26.11 -7.17 -34.34
C ARG A 174 -26.24 -5.75 -33.74
N MET A 175 -26.15 -4.73 -34.59
CA MET A 175 -26.31 -3.32 -34.21
C MET A 175 -27.64 -2.79 -34.76
N HIS A 176 -28.45 -2.21 -33.90
CA HIS A 176 -29.61 -1.41 -34.28
C HIS A 176 -29.23 0.07 -34.15
N VAL A 177 -29.39 0.85 -35.21
CA VAL A 177 -29.02 2.28 -35.24
C VAL A 177 -30.31 3.07 -35.37
N HIS A 178 -30.57 3.96 -34.41
CA HIS A 178 -31.80 4.71 -34.28
C HIS A 178 -31.52 6.22 -34.25
N GLU A 179 -32.23 6.96 -35.09
CA GLU A 179 -32.15 8.41 -35.17
C GLU A 179 -33.10 9.04 -34.14
N VAL A 180 -32.54 9.73 -33.16
CA VAL A 180 -33.28 10.51 -32.17
C VAL A 180 -33.53 11.91 -32.75
N ARG A 181 -34.76 12.15 -33.21
CA ARG A 181 -35.18 13.42 -33.84
C ARG A 181 -35.60 14.46 -32.80
N PRO A 182 -35.57 15.77 -33.12
CA PRO A 182 -36.21 16.79 -32.29
C PRO A 182 -37.70 16.48 -32.04
N LEU A 183 -38.24 16.94 -30.92
CA LEU A 183 -39.67 16.84 -30.64
C LEU A 183 -40.47 17.63 -31.68
N ASP A 184 -41.65 17.10 -32.01
CA ASP A 184 -42.59 17.84 -32.84
C ASP A 184 -43.17 19.04 -32.08
N THR A 185 -43.86 19.93 -32.79
CA THR A 185 -44.38 21.15 -32.17
C THR A 185 -45.37 20.88 -31.02
N PRO A 186 -46.34 19.96 -31.14
CA PRO A 186 -47.23 19.60 -30.03
C PRO A 186 -46.49 19.12 -28.76
N ASP A 187 -45.55 18.20 -28.90
CA ASP A 187 -44.80 17.68 -27.75
C ASP A 187 -43.82 18.71 -27.18
N ALA A 188 -43.25 19.56 -28.03
CA ALA A 188 -42.38 20.65 -27.62
C ALA A 188 -43.14 21.70 -26.79
N VAL A 189 -44.34 22.08 -27.21
CA VAL A 189 -45.24 22.97 -26.46
C VAL A 189 -45.64 22.33 -25.14
N ARG A 190 -46.03 21.04 -25.15
CA ARG A 190 -46.40 20.32 -23.93
C ARG A 190 -45.25 20.29 -22.92
N LEU A 191 -44.02 20.05 -23.36
CA LEU A 191 -42.84 20.07 -22.49
C LEU A 191 -42.61 21.46 -21.86
N ILE A 192 -42.74 22.54 -22.64
CA ILE A 192 -42.62 23.91 -22.11
C ILE A 192 -43.70 24.16 -21.05
N GLU A 193 -44.97 23.85 -21.35
CA GLU A 193 -46.08 24.06 -20.42
C GLU A 193 -45.92 23.26 -19.13
N ASP A 194 -45.51 22.00 -19.22
CA ASP A 194 -45.30 21.15 -18.05
C ASP A 194 -44.12 21.67 -17.20
N MET A 195 -43.05 22.16 -17.83
CA MET A 195 -41.94 22.83 -17.13
C MET A 195 -42.39 24.13 -16.45
N SER A 196 -43.16 24.97 -17.16
CA SER A 196 -43.66 26.24 -16.61
C SER A 196 -44.68 26.06 -15.49
N ARG A 197 -45.26 24.87 -15.29
CA ARG A 197 -46.09 24.58 -14.09
C ARG A 197 -45.26 24.29 -12.84
N LEU A 198 -43.99 23.90 -13.01
CA LEU A 198 -43.07 23.63 -11.90
C LEU A 198 -42.48 24.92 -11.31
N VAL A 199 -42.49 26.01 -12.09
CA VAL A 199 -42.12 27.37 -11.69
C VAL A 199 -43.43 28.15 -11.50
N GLU A 200 -43.60 28.96 -10.44
CA GLU A 200 -44.90 29.57 -10.09
C GLU A 200 -45.69 30.16 -11.30
N PRO A 201 -47.02 29.95 -11.39
CA PRO A 201 -47.77 30.25 -12.59
C PRO A 201 -48.00 31.76 -12.75
N ALA A 202 -47.36 32.38 -13.74
CA ALA A 202 -47.77 33.68 -14.26
C ALA A 202 -47.61 33.73 -15.78
N GLN A 203 -48.56 34.39 -16.43
CA GLN A 203 -48.85 34.30 -17.86
C GLN A 203 -47.74 34.84 -18.78
N ASP A 204 -47.55 34.07 -19.87
CA ASP A 204 -46.99 34.37 -21.20
C ASP A 204 -45.45 34.40 -21.37
N PRO A 205 -44.91 33.48 -22.19
CA PRO A 205 -44.85 33.70 -23.66
C PRO A 205 -45.50 32.57 -24.50
N ASP A 206 -45.91 32.88 -25.74
CA ASP A 206 -46.37 31.91 -26.76
C ASP A 206 -45.47 30.66 -26.79
N PRO A 207 -45.93 29.52 -26.23
CA PRO A 207 -45.13 28.30 -26.14
C PRO A 207 -44.68 27.79 -27.51
N ALA A 208 -45.46 28.06 -28.57
CA ALA A 208 -45.10 27.65 -29.92
C ALA A 208 -43.93 28.48 -30.49
N ARG A 209 -43.78 29.74 -30.05
CA ARG A 209 -42.63 30.57 -30.40
C ARG A 209 -41.37 30.09 -29.69
N LEU A 210 -41.45 29.86 -28.39
CA LEU A 210 -40.33 29.30 -27.62
C LEU A 210 -39.91 27.91 -28.14
N ALA A 211 -40.88 27.07 -28.51
CA ALA A 211 -40.63 25.78 -29.13
C ALA A 211 -39.84 25.90 -30.46
N ARG A 212 -40.18 26.91 -31.28
CA ARG A 212 -39.44 27.23 -32.52
C ARG A 212 -38.03 27.73 -32.23
N ALA A 213 -37.84 28.63 -31.25
CA ALA A 213 -36.53 29.13 -30.85
C ALA A 213 -35.62 28.00 -30.32
N ALA A 214 -36.19 27.07 -29.54
CA ALA A 214 -35.52 25.87 -29.03
C ALA A 214 -35.32 24.78 -30.12
N ARG A 215 -35.91 24.95 -31.31
CA ARG A 215 -35.82 24.02 -32.45
C ARG A 215 -36.27 22.59 -32.13
N GLY A 216 -37.24 22.45 -31.22
CA GLY A 216 -37.72 21.14 -30.75
C GLY A 216 -36.68 20.33 -29.95
N LEU A 217 -35.56 20.93 -29.52
CA LEU A 217 -34.53 20.25 -28.74
C LEU A 217 -34.91 20.24 -27.25
N PRO A 218 -35.14 19.08 -26.61
CA PRO A 218 -35.59 19.00 -25.21
C PRO A 218 -34.74 19.81 -24.22
N ALA A 219 -33.42 19.85 -24.40
CA ALA A 219 -32.55 20.63 -23.51
C ALA A 219 -32.86 22.13 -23.55
N TRP A 220 -33.16 22.70 -24.72
CA TRP A 220 -33.50 24.11 -24.86
C TRP A 220 -34.97 24.40 -24.56
N LEU A 221 -35.86 23.43 -24.78
CA LEU A 221 -37.27 23.52 -24.38
C LEU A 221 -37.40 23.62 -22.85
N ARG A 222 -36.56 22.87 -22.12
CA ARG A 222 -36.48 22.94 -20.65
C ARG A 222 -36.03 24.31 -20.17
N VAL A 223 -34.93 24.84 -20.72
CA VAL A 223 -34.49 26.22 -20.43
C VAL A 223 -35.61 27.21 -20.74
N ALA A 224 -36.27 27.08 -21.90
CA ALA A 224 -37.35 27.98 -22.29
C ALA A 224 -38.56 27.93 -21.34
N GLY A 225 -38.97 26.74 -20.89
CA GLY A 225 -40.08 26.56 -19.95
C GLY A 225 -39.74 26.96 -18.51
N ALA A 226 -38.46 26.97 -18.15
CA ALA A 226 -37.94 27.37 -16.85
C ALA A 226 -37.71 28.89 -16.71
N LEU A 227 -37.76 29.65 -17.81
CA LEU A 227 -37.60 31.10 -17.76
C LEU A 227 -38.75 31.73 -16.94
N PRO A 228 -38.45 32.58 -15.94
CA PRO A 228 -39.51 33.30 -15.24
C PRO A 228 -40.25 34.26 -16.18
N PRO A 229 -41.45 34.75 -15.82
CA PRO A 229 -42.09 35.82 -16.58
C PRO A 229 -41.16 37.05 -16.66
N GLY A 230 -41.00 37.60 -17.87
CA GLY A 230 -40.21 38.81 -18.08
C GLY A 230 -40.99 40.08 -17.74
N PRO A 231 -40.31 41.24 -17.57
CA PRO A 231 -40.98 42.52 -17.69
C PRO A 231 -41.61 42.63 -19.10
N HIS A 232 -42.78 43.28 -19.20
CA HIS A 232 -43.58 43.41 -20.43
C HIS A 232 -42.84 44.03 -21.65
N ASP A 233 -41.62 44.53 -21.47
CA ASP A 233 -40.79 45.21 -22.48
C ASP A 233 -39.66 44.35 -23.09
N THR A 234 -39.57 43.05 -22.77
CA THR A 234 -38.57 42.20 -23.45
C THR A 234 -38.97 42.07 -24.93
N PRO A 235 -38.19 42.55 -25.92
CA PRO A 235 -38.62 42.51 -27.31
C PRO A 235 -38.68 41.05 -27.78
N HIS A 236 -39.89 40.48 -27.77
CA HIS A 236 -40.11 39.06 -28.05
C HIS A 236 -39.57 38.64 -29.43
N ASP A 237 -39.42 39.61 -30.35
CA ASP A 237 -38.83 39.49 -31.70
C ASP A 237 -37.37 39.08 -31.77
N LEU A 238 -36.65 39.10 -30.63
CA LEU A 238 -35.24 38.74 -30.57
C LEU A 238 -35.01 37.26 -30.16
N ILE A 239 -36.01 36.55 -29.61
CA ILE A 239 -35.88 35.15 -29.20
C ILE A 239 -36.14 34.23 -30.40
N ALA A 240 -35.13 34.03 -31.23
CA ALA A 240 -35.21 33.25 -32.47
C ALA A 240 -34.27 32.02 -32.50
N SER A 241 -33.42 31.86 -31.48
CA SER A 241 -32.40 30.82 -31.45
C SER A 241 -32.16 30.29 -30.04
N PRO A 242 -31.50 29.13 -29.93
CA PRO A 242 -31.03 28.63 -28.64
C PRO A 242 -30.05 29.58 -27.94
N ASP A 243 -29.19 30.28 -28.70
CA ASP A 243 -28.25 31.25 -28.12
C ASP A 243 -29.01 32.46 -27.53
N ALA A 244 -30.10 32.92 -28.17
CA ALA A 244 -30.97 33.98 -27.63
C ALA A 244 -31.71 33.55 -26.35
N LEU A 245 -32.06 32.26 -26.21
CA LEU A 245 -32.61 31.71 -24.97
C LEU A 245 -31.56 31.71 -23.85
N LEU A 246 -30.31 31.37 -24.17
CA LEU A 246 -29.20 31.46 -23.22
C LEU A 246 -28.95 32.90 -22.78
N GLU A 247 -28.88 33.86 -23.71
CA GLU A 247 -28.72 35.29 -23.41
C GLU A 247 -29.84 35.81 -22.49
N LEU A 248 -31.09 35.42 -22.75
CA LEU A 248 -32.22 35.80 -21.90
C LEU A 248 -32.10 35.17 -20.50
N ALA A 249 -31.75 33.89 -20.42
CA ALA A 249 -31.54 33.22 -19.13
C ALA A 249 -30.42 33.89 -18.34
N THR A 250 -29.24 34.10 -18.94
CA THR A 250 -28.08 34.71 -18.27
C THR A 250 -28.31 36.17 -17.89
N SER A 251 -29.12 36.93 -18.64
CA SER A 251 -29.48 38.32 -18.29
C SER A 251 -30.27 38.45 -16.99
N ARG A 252 -30.87 37.35 -16.52
CA ARG A 252 -31.70 37.28 -15.31
C ARG A 252 -31.01 36.58 -14.15
N LEU A 253 -29.79 36.07 -14.37
CA LEU A 253 -28.97 35.45 -13.34
C LEU A 253 -28.14 36.52 -12.63
N ASP A 254 -27.82 36.27 -11.36
CA ASP A 254 -26.77 37.03 -10.68
C ASP A 254 -25.44 36.92 -11.44
N PRO A 255 -24.63 37.99 -11.51
CA PRO A 255 -23.33 37.96 -12.19
C PRO A 255 -22.44 36.80 -11.73
N ALA A 256 -22.51 36.44 -10.46
CA ALA A 256 -21.80 35.29 -9.89
C ALA A 256 -22.20 33.95 -10.53
N ALA A 257 -23.50 33.72 -10.76
CA ALA A 257 -23.99 32.50 -11.41
C ALA A 257 -23.56 32.42 -12.87
N VAL A 258 -23.51 33.57 -13.57
CA VAL A 258 -22.99 33.64 -14.94
C VAL A 258 -21.49 33.31 -14.99
N VAL A 259 -20.69 33.80 -14.04
CA VAL A 259 -19.26 33.44 -13.93
C VAL A 259 -19.11 31.93 -13.70
N VAL A 260 -19.86 31.34 -12.76
CA VAL A 260 -19.84 29.89 -12.52
C VAL A 260 -20.19 29.10 -13.77
N LEU A 261 -21.26 29.48 -14.48
CA LEU A 261 -21.67 28.83 -15.72
C LEU A 261 -20.58 28.88 -16.79
N ARG A 262 -19.91 30.03 -16.95
CA ARG A 262 -18.75 30.19 -17.86
C ARG A 262 -17.57 29.30 -17.44
N CYS A 263 -17.23 29.25 -16.16
CA CYS A 263 -16.18 28.38 -15.63
C CYS A 263 -16.51 26.89 -15.86
N LEU A 264 -17.75 26.47 -15.60
CA LEU A 264 -18.20 25.10 -15.85
C LEU A 264 -18.16 24.73 -17.33
N ALA A 265 -18.47 25.65 -18.23
CA ALA A 265 -18.38 25.44 -19.67
C ALA A 265 -16.94 25.32 -20.16
N LEU A 266 -15.99 26.00 -19.51
CA LEU A 266 -14.57 26.03 -19.89
C LEU A 266 -13.70 24.96 -19.20
N ARG A 267 -14.21 24.26 -18.19
CA ARG A 267 -13.47 23.17 -17.52
C ARG A 267 -13.15 22.03 -18.47
N GLU A 268 -12.23 21.15 -18.08
CA GLU A 268 -11.88 19.96 -18.87
C GLU A 268 -11.99 18.68 -18.04
N PRO A 269 -12.78 17.68 -18.47
CA PRO A 269 -13.81 17.75 -19.51
C PRO A 269 -15.06 18.52 -19.03
N ASN A 270 -15.64 19.34 -19.91
CA ASN A 270 -16.85 20.11 -19.57
C ASN A 270 -18.12 19.25 -19.45
N THR A 271 -18.12 18.03 -20.00
CA THR A 271 -19.26 17.10 -19.96
C THR A 271 -19.24 16.13 -18.79
N ALA A 272 -18.15 16.04 -18.01
CA ALA A 272 -18.12 15.14 -16.86
C ALA A 272 -19.06 15.63 -15.74
N PRO A 273 -19.68 14.71 -14.99
CA PRO A 273 -20.37 15.08 -13.76
C PRO A 273 -19.44 15.78 -12.78
N PHE A 274 -19.99 16.67 -11.97
CA PHE A 274 -19.23 17.52 -11.05
C PHE A 274 -19.97 17.78 -9.76
N SER A 275 -19.25 18.22 -8.74
CA SER A 275 -19.80 18.44 -7.41
C SER A 275 -19.84 19.91 -7.03
N VAL A 276 -20.49 20.22 -5.91
CA VAL A 276 -20.39 21.54 -5.26
C VAL A 276 -18.93 21.93 -5.04
N ARG A 277 -18.08 20.98 -4.63
CA ARG A 277 -16.64 21.22 -4.44
C ARG A 277 -15.92 21.60 -5.73
N THR A 278 -16.35 21.07 -6.88
CA THR A 278 -15.80 21.47 -8.18
C THR A 278 -16.09 22.96 -8.42
N VAL A 279 -17.29 23.44 -8.07
CA VAL A 279 -17.65 24.86 -8.17
C VAL A 279 -16.83 25.69 -7.20
N GLU A 280 -16.73 25.29 -5.92
CA GLU A 280 -15.90 25.96 -4.91
C GLU A 280 -14.43 26.04 -5.32
N ALA A 281 -13.91 25.00 -5.98
CA ALA A 281 -12.54 24.91 -6.48
C ALA A 281 -12.25 25.85 -7.66
N LEU A 282 -13.26 26.11 -8.50
CA LEU A 282 -13.11 26.99 -9.66
C LEU A 282 -13.18 28.47 -9.29
N LEU A 283 -13.71 28.82 -8.11
CA LEU A 283 -14.01 30.19 -7.66
C LEU A 283 -12.98 30.97 -6.79
N PRO A 284 -11.93 30.39 -6.16
CA PRO A 284 -11.13 31.10 -5.15
C PRO A 284 -10.43 32.36 -5.66
N ASP A 285 -10.07 32.39 -6.95
CA ASP A 285 -9.31 33.48 -7.57
C ASP A 285 -10.21 34.50 -8.30
N PHE A 286 -11.54 34.31 -8.29
CA PHE A 286 -12.51 35.18 -8.97
C PHE A 286 -13.25 36.17 -8.05
N GLY A 287 -12.83 36.30 -6.78
CA GLY A 287 -13.24 37.36 -5.86
C GLY A 287 -14.60 37.14 -5.16
N GLY A 288 -14.57 36.84 -3.85
CA GLY A 288 -15.72 36.82 -2.93
C GLY A 288 -16.14 35.42 -2.45
N PRO A 289 -16.79 35.29 -1.27
CA PRO A 289 -17.38 34.02 -0.84
C PRO A 289 -18.65 33.76 -1.67
N TYR A 290 -18.58 32.76 -2.54
CA TYR A 290 -19.71 32.33 -3.35
C TYR A 290 -20.50 31.23 -2.63
N ASP A 291 -21.83 31.35 -2.58
CA ASP A 291 -22.71 30.26 -2.16
C ASP A 291 -22.85 29.25 -3.31
N ALA A 292 -21.89 28.32 -3.42
CA ALA A 292 -21.88 27.33 -4.49
C ALA A 292 -23.16 26.46 -4.53
N PRO A 293 -23.70 25.96 -3.39
CA PRO A 293 -25.02 25.32 -3.35
C PRO A 293 -26.14 26.21 -3.88
N GLY A 294 -26.22 27.47 -3.42
CA GLY A 294 -27.24 28.42 -3.88
C GLY A 294 -27.15 28.70 -5.37
N ILE A 295 -25.94 28.94 -5.90
CA ILE A 295 -25.70 29.15 -7.33
C ILE A 295 -26.11 27.93 -8.15
N LEU A 296 -25.77 26.71 -7.71
CA LEU A 296 -26.18 25.49 -8.42
C LEU A 296 -27.70 25.28 -8.39
N SER A 297 -28.34 25.62 -7.26
CA SER A 297 -29.80 25.60 -7.18
C SER A 297 -30.44 26.57 -8.17
N VAL A 298 -29.88 27.78 -8.31
CA VAL A 298 -30.38 28.78 -9.28
C VAL A 298 -30.12 28.32 -10.72
N LEU A 299 -28.92 27.86 -11.05
CA LEU A 299 -28.62 27.34 -12.38
C LEU A 299 -29.49 26.12 -12.75
N GLY A 300 -29.78 25.27 -11.77
CA GLY A 300 -30.67 24.11 -11.91
C GLY A 300 -32.12 24.53 -12.13
N ALA A 301 -32.60 25.56 -11.42
CA ALA A 301 -33.94 26.10 -11.61
C ALA A 301 -34.17 26.67 -13.02
N TYR A 302 -33.12 27.16 -13.68
CA TYR A 302 -33.13 27.58 -15.09
C TYR A 302 -32.85 26.43 -16.09
N GLU A 303 -32.69 25.19 -15.61
CA GLU A 303 -32.32 23.99 -16.40
C GLU A 303 -30.99 24.15 -17.18
N LEU A 304 -30.12 25.06 -16.74
CA LEU A 304 -28.79 25.28 -17.33
C LEU A 304 -27.78 24.24 -16.86
N VAL A 305 -28.01 23.63 -15.70
CA VAL A 305 -27.32 22.45 -15.19
C VAL A 305 -28.35 21.38 -14.83
N GLY A 306 -27.98 20.11 -14.97
CA GLY A 306 -28.82 18.97 -14.57
C GLY A 306 -28.27 18.28 -13.33
N THR A 307 -29.13 17.52 -12.65
CA THR A 307 -28.72 16.65 -11.53
C THR A 307 -28.56 15.22 -12.05
N VAL A 308 -27.43 14.59 -11.76
CA VAL A 308 -27.19 13.16 -12.08
C VAL A 308 -27.73 12.29 -10.95
N ARG A 309 -27.46 12.71 -9.71
CA ARG A 309 -27.94 12.17 -8.44
C ARG A 309 -27.67 13.20 -7.35
N GLU A 310 -28.15 12.96 -6.13
CA GLU A 310 -27.90 13.84 -4.99
C GLU A 310 -26.42 14.23 -4.86
N GLY A 311 -26.13 15.54 -4.86
CA GLY A 311 -24.79 16.11 -4.75
C GLY A 311 -23.92 16.08 -6.01
N LEU A 312 -24.39 15.50 -7.13
CA LEU A 312 -23.65 15.40 -8.38
C LEU A 312 -24.45 16.01 -9.55
N TRP A 313 -23.84 16.98 -10.21
CA TRP A 313 -24.42 17.80 -11.27
C TRP A 313 -23.78 17.50 -12.62
N THR A 314 -24.43 17.90 -13.71
CA THR A 314 -23.89 17.82 -15.07
C THR A 314 -24.21 19.10 -15.84
N LEU A 315 -23.33 19.47 -16.77
CA LEU A 315 -23.55 20.59 -17.67
C LEU A 315 -23.99 20.02 -19.03
N PRO A 316 -25.24 20.24 -19.47
CA PRO A 316 -25.70 19.76 -20.77
C PRO A 316 -24.78 20.28 -21.89
N SER A 317 -24.31 19.38 -22.76
CA SER A 317 -23.30 19.76 -23.76
C SER A 317 -23.76 20.89 -24.70
N CYS A 318 -25.06 20.99 -24.99
CA CYS A 318 -25.59 22.10 -25.79
C CYS A 318 -25.47 23.46 -25.08
N VAL A 319 -25.66 23.48 -23.75
CA VAL A 319 -25.46 24.68 -22.93
C VAL A 319 -23.98 25.02 -22.86
N ALA A 320 -23.11 24.03 -22.62
CA ALA A 320 -21.66 24.22 -22.64
C ALA A 320 -21.18 24.81 -23.98
N ASP A 321 -21.59 24.22 -25.11
CA ASP A 321 -21.23 24.66 -26.46
C ASP A 321 -21.73 26.10 -26.73
N ALA A 322 -22.91 26.47 -26.23
CA ALA A 322 -23.48 27.82 -26.39
C ALA A 322 -22.76 28.86 -25.51
N VAL A 323 -22.49 28.54 -24.25
CA VAL A 323 -21.72 29.40 -23.34
C VAL A 323 -20.31 29.65 -23.88
N GLN A 324 -19.66 28.62 -24.45
CA GLN A 324 -18.34 28.79 -25.08
C GLN A 324 -18.38 29.73 -26.30
N ARG A 325 -19.47 29.77 -27.06
CA ARG A 325 -19.63 30.71 -28.18
C ARG A 325 -19.87 32.16 -27.72
N ASP A 326 -20.55 32.34 -26.60
CA ASP A 326 -20.78 33.65 -25.96
C ASP A 326 -19.48 34.29 -25.45
N ILE A 327 -18.53 33.46 -25.00
CA ILE A 327 -17.20 33.93 -24.57
C ILE A 327 -16.38 34.28 -25.82
N GLY A 328 -16.19 35.58 -26.08
CA GLY A 328 -15.43 36.08 -27.22
C GLY A 328 -14.04 35.41 -27.37
N PRO A 329 -13.52 35.23 -28.61
CA PRO A 329 -12.36 34.37 -28.87
C PRO A 329 -11.07 34.79 -28.15
N GLY A 330 -10.90 36.09 -27.83
CA GLY A 330 -9.75 36.59 -27.06
C GLY A 330 -9.80 36.21 -25.58
N ASP A 331 -10.97 36.38 -24.95
CA ASP A 331 -11.18 36.06 -23.54
C ASP A 331 -11.26 34.54 -23.30
N HIS A 332 -11.78 33.81 -24.28
CA HIS A 332 -11.95 32.36 -24.22
C HIS A 332 -10.64 31.62 -23.92
N TYR A 333 -9.54 31.95 -24.61
CA TYR A 333 -8.26 31.27 -24.40
C TYR A 333 -7.70 31.55 -23.00
N SER A 334 -7.66 32.83 -22.60
CA SER A 334 -7.10 33.24 -21.31
C SER A 334 -7.90 32.65 -20.13
N LEU A 335 -9.23 32.78 -20.17
CA LEU A 335 -10.10 32.29 -19.12
C LEU A 335 -10.09 30.75 -19.04
N ARG A 336 -10.04 30.05 -20.19
CA ARG A 336 -9.92 28.59 -20.21
C ARG A 336 -8.64 28.10 -19.54
N VAL A 337 -7.50 28.72 -19.84
CA VAL A 337 -6.23 28.37 -19.21
C VAL A 337 -6.31 28.56 -17.70
N GLN A 338 -6.87 29.67 -17.23
CA GLN A 338 -7.07 29.92 -15.80
C GLN A 338 -7.98 28.87 -15.15
N VAL A 339 -9.14 28.59 -15.74
CA VAL A 339 -10.12 27.61 -15.22
C VAL A 339 -9.51 26.21 -15.11
N VAL A 340 -8.83 25.73 -16.16
CA VAL A 340 -8.21 24.40 -16.18
C VAL A 340 -7.07 24.30 -15.16
N GLU A 341 -6.26 25.35 -14.99
CA GLU A 341 -5.20 25.36 -14.00
C GLU A 341 -5.74 25.36 -12.56
N GLN A 342 -6.83 26.12 -12.30
CA GLN A 342 -7.51 26.06 -11.00
C GLN A 342 -8.08 24.67 -10.72
N GLN A 343 -8.75 24.07 -11.70
CA GLN A 343 -9.29 22.72 -11.57
C GLN A 343 -8.19 21.70 -11.23
N ARG A 344 -7.03 21.79 -11.90
CA ARG A 344 -5.87 20.93 -11.63
C ARG A 344 -5.27 21.15 -10.26
N LYS A 345 -5.09 22.41 -9.85
CA LYS A 345 -4.58 22.78 -8.52
C LYS A 345 -5.50 22.25 -7.43
N ALA A 346 -6.81 22.40 -7.59
CA ALA A 346 -7.80 21.87 -6.65
C ALA A 346 -7.82 20.34 -6.60
N ALA A 347 -7.73 19.68 -7.76
CA ALA A 347 -7.62 18.23 -7.85
C ALA A 347 -6.36 17.71 -7.14
N LEU A 348 -5.21 18.35 -7.40
CA LEU A 348 -3.94 18.02 -6.75
C LEU A 348 -4.03 18.22 -5.24
N ASN A 349 -4.57 19.35 -4.77
CA ASN A 349 -4.76 19.61 -3.34
C ASN A 349 -5.63 18.51 -2.71
N SER A 350 -6.77 18.19 -3.32
CA SER A 350 -7.70 17.17 -2.85
C SER A 350 -7.04 15.79 -2.77
N ALA A 351 -6.35 15.38 -3.84
CA ALA A 351 -5.62 14.12 -3.88
C ALA A 351 -4.51 14.09 -2.81
N TRP A 352 -3.79 15.18 -2.61
CA TRP A 352 -2.70 15.26 -1.63
C TRP A 352 -3.20 15.13 -0.19
N HIS A 353 -4.32 15.76 0.13
CA HIS A 353 -4.97 15.64 1.43
C HIS A 353 -5.47 14.24 1.73
N ALA A 354 -6.02 13.57 0.72
CA ALA A 354 -6.46 12.19 0.85
C ALA A 354 -5.29 11.21 1.02
N VAL A 355 -4.13 11.48 0.41
CA VAL A 355 -2.94 10.62 0.47
C VAL A 355 -2.08 10.86 1.71
N HIS A 356 -2.04 12.06 2.26
CA HIS A 356 -1.25 12.39 3.46
C HIS A 356 -1.41 11.39 4.62
N PRO A 357 -2.62 10.99 5.06
CA PRO A 357 -2.75 10.00 6.13
C PRO A 357 -2.39 8.57 5.71
N LEU A 358 -2.15 8.32 4.42
CA LEU A 358 -1.78 7.02 3.86
C LEU A 358 -0.27 6.83 3.77
N ASP A 359 0.50 7.86 3.43
CA ASP A 359 1.95 7.74 3.24
C ASP A 359 2.80 8.76 4.04
N GLY A 360 2.16 9.72 4.73
CA GLY A 360 2.85 10.68 5.58
C GLY A 360 3.58 11.80 4.86
N ARG A 361 3.42 11.95 3.53
CA ARG A 361 4.00 13.09 2.80
C ARG A 361 3.53 14.41 3.41
N PRO A 362 4.38 15.43 3.62
CA PRO A 362 4.00 16.64 4.34
C PRO A 362 2.77 17.34 3.73
N LYS A 363 1.91 17.93 4.57
CA LYS A 363 0.78 18.75 4.11
C LYS A 363 1.31 20.11 3.64
N TRP A 364 1.13 20.41 2.36
CA TRP A 364 1.48 21.73 1.79
C TRP A 364 0.28 22.68 1.72
N PHE A 365 -0.94 22.16 1.84
CA PHE A 365 -2.17 22.91 1.62
C PHE A 365 -3.14 22.74 2.80
N ARG A 366 -4.12 23.63 2.95
CA ARG A 366 -5.31 23.42 3.81
C ARG A 366 -6.43 22.81 2.97
N SER A 367 -7.15 21.83 3.50
CA SER A 367 -8.36 21.27 2.90
C SER A 367 -9.17 20.56 3.97
N ASP A 368 -10.49 20.61 3.81
CA ASP A 368 -11.47 19.99 4.69
C ASP A 368 -11.97 18.63 4.16
N LEU A 369 -11.30 18.05 3.14
CA LEU A 369 -11.65 16.74 2.59
C LEU A 369 -11.21 15.61 3.53
N ALA A 370 -12.15 14.75 3.90
CA ALA A 370 -11.78 13.50 4.54
C ALA A 370 -11.12 12.57 3.50
N PRO A 371 -10.13 11.74 3.89
CA PRO A 371 -9.49 10.78 2.98
C PRO A 371 -10.43 9.77 2.30
N MET A 372 -11.66 9.69 2.80
CA MET A 372 -12.72 8.81 2.34
C MET A 372 -13.62 9.45 1.27
N ASP A 373 -13.47 10.74 1.00
CA ASP A 373 -14.30 11.50 0.04
C ASP A 373 -13.66 11.54 -1.37
N LEU A 374 -12.38 11.21 -1.51
CA LEU A 374 -11.70 11.18 -2.82
C LEU A 374 -12.37 10.24 -3.85
N PRO A 375 -12.89 9.04 -3.49
CA PRO A 375 -13.55 8.14 -4.43
C PRO A 375 -14.68 8.77 -5.24
N THR A 376 -15.42 9.74 -4.71
CA THR A 376 -16.52 10.39 -5.43
C THR A 376 -16.05 11.34 -6.53
N HIS A 377 -14.78 11.75 -6.48
CA HIS A 377 -14.14 12.67 -7.44
C HIS A 377 -13.08 11.98 -8.30
N ILE A 378 -12.86 10.67 -8.12
CA ILE A 378 -11.73 9.98 -8.76
C ILE A 378 -11.85 10.05 -10.29
N ASP A 379 -13.04 9.89 -10.84
CA ASP A 379 -13.27 9.93 -12.29
C ASP A 379 -13.00 11.32 -12.87
N GLU A 380 -13.39 12.38 -12.15
CA GLU A 380 -13.08 13.78 -12.50
C GLU A 380 -11.56 14.00 -12.52
N PHE A 381 -10.84 13.49 -11.53
CA PHE A 381 -9.38 13.64 -11.45
C PHE A 381 -8.64 12.79 -12.49
N MET A 382 -9.16 11.61 -12.81
CA MET A 382 -8.66 10.77 -13.89
C MET A 382 -8.80 11.45 -15.24
N ALA A 383 -9.88 12.18 -15.48
CA ALA A 383 -10.11 12.90 -16.74
C ALA A 383 -9.13 14.08 -16.95
N LEU A 384 -8.53 14.60 -15.88
CA LEU A 384 -7.48 15.63 -15.93
C LEU A 384 -6.11 15.09 -16.33
N LEU A 385 -5.94 13.76 -16.42
CA LEU A 385 -4.67 13.11 -16.77
C LEU A 385 -4.41 13.16 -18.28
N ASP A 386 -3.76 14.23 -18.73
CA ASP A 386 -3.17 14.35 -20.07
C ASP A 386 -1.62 14.30 -19.97
N ARG A 387 -0.98 13.50 -20.84
CA ARG A 387 0.48 13.32 -20.92
C ARG A 387 1.25 14.64 -21.06
N HIS A 388 0.65 15.66 -21.66
CA HIS A 388 1.33 16.92 -21.97
C HIS A 388 0.97 18.10 -21.07
N ARG A 389 -0.03 17.96 -20.19
CA ARG A 389 -0.61 19.11 -19.47
C ARG A 389 -0.87 18.88 -17.98
N SER A 390 -0.74 17.66 -17.46
CA SER A 390 -0.99 17.38 -16.03
C SER A 390 0.12 17.94 -15.13
N PRO A 391 -0.18 18.44 -13.91
CA PRO A 391 0.83 18.70 -12.91
C PRO A 391 1.63 17.42 -12.65
N GLU A 392 2.96 17.53 -12.57
CA GLU A 392 3.82 16.33 -12.50
C GLU A 392 3.46 15.38 -11.35
N THR A 393 2.95 15.93 -10.25
CA THR A 393 2.66 15.23 -9.00
C THR A 393 1.26 14.63 -8.90
N LEU A 394 0.30 15.03 -9.75
CA LEU A 394 -1.08 14.51 -9.69
C LEU A 394 -1.15 13.00 -10.00
N PRO A 395 -0.53 12.49 -11.09
CA PRO A 395 -0.52 11.05 -11.37
C PRO A 395 0.09 10.23 -10.23
N GLU A 396 1.20 10.69 -9.64
CA GLU A 396 1.88 10.00 -8.54
C GLU A 396 1.02 9.95 -7.27
N THR A 397 0.29 11.02 -6.99
CA THR A 397 -0.60 11.12 -5.83
C THR A 397 -1.81 10.22 -6.01
N LEU A 398 -2.46 10.24 -7.18
CA LEU A 398 -3.54 9.31 -7.49
C LEU A 398 -3.05 7.86 -7.47
N ALA A 399 -1.86 7.58 -7.99
CA ALA A 399 -1.27 6.25 -7.98
C ALA A 399 -1.04 5.73 -6.55
N ALA A 400 -0.52 6.56 -5.65
CA ALA A 400 -0.35 6.20 -4.24
C ALA A 400 -1.69 5.88 -3.57
N PHE A 401 -2.73 6.70 -3.82
CA PHE A 401 -4.06 6.44 -3.31
C PHE A 401 -4.63 5.11 -3.83
N LEU A 402 -4.63 4.91 -5.15
CA LEU A 402 -5.20 3.73 -5.79
C LEU A 402 -4.47 2.44 -5.39
N ALA A 403 -3.14 2.51 -5.22
CA ALA A 403 -2.35 1.39 -4.72
C ALA A 403 -2.76 0.98 -3.29
N VAL A 404 -2.93 1.93 -2.37
CA VAL A 404 -3.42 1.62 -1.02
C VAL A 404 -4.85 1.07 -1.02
N ARG A 405 -5.69 1.51 -1.97
CA ARG A 405 -7.06 0.99 -2.15
C ARG A 405 -7.13 -0.33 -2.91
N GLY A 406 -6.01 -0.84 -3.44
CA GLY A 406 -5.99 -2.06 -4.24
C GLY A 406 -6.59 -1.93 -5.64
N ASP A 407 -6.90 -0.72 -6.12
CA ASP A 407 -7.57 -0.50 -7.42
C ASP A 407 -6.56 -0.56 -8.57
N ALA A 408 -6.19 -1.79 -8.92
CA ALA A 408 -5.20 -2.08 -9.95
C ALA A 408 -5.59 -1.56 -11.34
N HIS A 409 -6.87 -1.62 -11.69
CA HIS A 409 -7.33 -1.27 -13.03
C HIS A 409 -7.24 0.23 -13.28
N ARG A 410 -7.72 1.06 -12.34
CA ARG A 410 -7.55 2.52 -12.44
C ARG A 410 -6.09 2.92 -12.30
N LEU A 411 -5.31 2.24 -11.47
CA LEU A 411 -3.88 2.50 -11.36
C LEU A 411 -3.14 2.27 -12.68
N VAL A 412 -3.46 1.18 -13.39
CA VAL A 412 -2.92 0.93 -14.74
C VAL A 412 -3.39 2.02 -15.71
N ALA A 413 -4.64 2.48 -15.61
CA ALA A 413 -5.11 3.60 -16.42
C ALA A 413 -4.29 4.89 -16.13
N VAL A 414 -4.04 5.23 -14.86
CA VAL A 414 -3.17 6.37 -14.47
C VAL A 414 -1.80 6.22 -15.11
N HIS A 415 -1.18 5.04 -14.97
CA HIS A 415 0.14 4.75 -15.51
C HIS A 415 0.22 5.00 -17.02
N ARG A 416 -0.77 4.50 -17.77
CA ARG A 416 -0.84 4.60 -19.23
C ARG A 416 -1.12 6.03 -19.70
N LEU A 417 -2.03 6.73 -19.03
CA LEU A 417 -2.39 8.12 -19.34
C LEU A 417 -1.28 9.11 -18.96
N SER A 418 -0.45 8.80 -17.95
CA SER A 418 0.60 9.71 -17.47
C SER A 418 1.99 9.43 -18.02
N GLY A 419 2.13 8.52 -18.99
CA GLY A 419 3.43 8.20 -19.59
C GLY A 419 4.39 7.49 -18.63
N GLY A 420 3.86 6.66 -17.73
CA GLY A 420 4.68 5.83 -16.84
C GLY A 420 4.92 6.38 -15.43
N ARG A 421 4.22 7.45 -15.02
CA ARG A 421 4.47 8.12 -13.72
C ARG A 421 3.90 7.38 -12.49
N ALA A 422 3.22 6.25 -12.66
CA ALA A 422 2.59 5.49 -11.57
C ALA A 422 3.39 4.24 -11.11
N ARG A 423 4.67 4.14 -11.47
CA ARG A 423 5.54 2.96 -11.22
C ARG A 423 5.61 2.52 -9.76
N LEU A 424 5.73 3.46 -8.82
CA LEU A 424 5.79 3.12 -7.39
C LEU A 424 4.51 2.40 -6.91
N GLY A 425 3.34 2.92 -7.31
CA GLY A 425 2.06 2.30 -7.02
C GLY A 425 1.92 0.94 -7.70
N LEU A 426 2.36 0.81 -8.96
CA LEU A 426 2.33 -0.47 -9.68
C LEU A 426 3.18 -1.53 -9.00
N SER A 427 4.41 -1.17 -8.61
CA SER A 427 5.29 -2.06 -7.86
C SER A 427 4.62 -2.53 -6.57
N GLN A 428 3.95 -1.63 -5.83
CA GLN A 428 3.19 -1.99 -4.63
C GLN A 428 2.10 -3.03 -4.93
N LEU A 429 1.22 -2.78 -5.91
CA LEU A 429 0.16 -3.74 -6.21
C LEU A 429 0.66 -5.06 -6.80
N LEU A 430 1.75 -5.05 -7.55
CA LEU A 430 2.40 -6.27 -8.05
C LEU A 430 2.90 -7.13 -6.89
N ARG A 431 3.50 -6.53 -5.85
CA ARG A 431 3.82 -7.28 -4.62
C ARG A 431 2.58 -7.84 -3.98
N ASP A 432 1.52 -7.03 -3.91
CA ASP A 432 0.30 -7.39 -3.25
C ASP A 432 -0.37 -8.63 -3.86
N VAL A 433 -0.29 -8.77 -5.20
CA VAL A 433 -0.82 -9.94 -5.95
C VAL A 433 0.20 -11.06 -6.17
N GLY A 434 1.36 -10.98 -5.50
CA GLY A 434 2.42 -12.00 -5.56
C GLY A 434 3.19 -12.06 -6.87
N ALA A 435 3.28 -10.96 -7.62
CA ALA A 435 4.10 -10.82 -8.83
C ALA A 435 5.41 -10.07 -8.51
N LEU A 436 6.22 -10.60 -7.58
CA LEU A 436 7.43 -9.93 -7.08
C LEU A 436 8.47 -9.67 -8.18
N LYS A 437 8.63 -10.59 -9.13
CA LYS A 437 9.56 -10.41 -10.24
C LYS A 437 9.21 -9.18 -11.09
N GLU A 438 7.95 -9.06 -11.49
CA GLU A 438 7.45 -7.88 -12.19
C GLU A 438 7.53 -6.62 -11.32
N ALA A 439 7.27 -6.74 -10.01
CA ALA A 439 7.39 -5.62 -9.07
C ALA A 439 8.83 -5.06 -8.99
N GLU A 440 9.84 -5.93 -9.05
CA GLU A 440 11.26 -5.56 -9.09
C GLU A 440 11.66 -5.01 -10.46
N GLN A 441 11.15 -5.59 -11.56
CA GLN A 441 11.39 -5.09 -12.92
C GLN A 441 10.95 -3.64 -13.08
N VAL A 442 9.79 -3.27 -12.52
CA VAL A 442 9.30 -1.87 -12.51
C VAL A 442 10.29 -0.92 -11.82
N LEU A 443 11.04 -1.41 -10.83
CA LEU A 443 12.03 -0.62 -10.09
C LEU A 443 13.43 -0.64 -10.71
N ALA A 444 13.70 -1.57 -11.63
CA ALA A 444 15.03 -1.80 -12.20
C ALA A 444 15.38 -0.87 -13.39
N ASP A 445 14.41 -0.17 -13.97
CA ASP A 445 14.59 0.78 -15.07
C ASP A 445 15.61 1.88 -14.70
N GLU A 446 16.64 2.05 -15.53
CA GLU A 446 17.77 2.99 -15.34
C GLU A 446 17.33 4.44 -15.13
N SER A 447 16.16 4.83 -15.66
CA SER A 447 15.57 6.16 -15.43
C SER A 447 15.21 6.42 -13.97
N PHE A 448 14.96 5.35 -13.20
CA PHE A 448 14.57 5.37 -11.79
C PHE A 448 15.70 4.95 -10.83
N GLN A 449 16.83 4.47 -11.37
CA GLN A 449 18.02 4.06 -10.61
C GLN A 449 18.72 5.21 -9.87
N ARG A 450 18.36 6.47 -10.13
CA ARG A 450 18.88 7.62 -9.37
C ARG A 450 18.20 7.77 -8.02
N GLY A 451 18.49 6.86 -7.08
CA GLY A 451 18.50 7.10 -5.63
C GLY A 451 17.38 7.94 -5.02
N SER A 452 16.19 8.00 -5.62
CA SER A 452 15.11 8.83 -5.13
C SER A 452 14.59 8.18 -3.87
N THR A 453 14.48 8.96 -2.80
CA THR A 453 14.08 8.49 -1.47
C THR A 453 12.85 7.57 -1.49
N PRO A 454 11.78 7.83 -2.27
CA PRO A 454 10.60 6.95 -2.32
C PRO A 454 10.88 5.54 -2.87
N THR A 455 11.82 5.39 -3.80
CA THR A 455 12.18 4.08 -4.40
C THR A 455 12.80 3.15 -3.38
N MET A 456 13.55 3.69 -2.42
CA MET A 456 14.20 2.89 -1.38
C MET A 456 13.18 2.21 -0.47
N LEU A 457 12.12 2.93 -0.07
CA LEU A 457 11.04 2.34 0.71
C LEU A 457 10.38 1.18 -0.03
N VAL A 458 9.98 1.42 -1.27
CA VAL A 458 9.30 0.42 -2.10
C VAL A 458 10.20 -0.80 -2.35
N ARG A 459 11.52 -0.60 -2.51
CA ARG A 459 12.50 -1.69 -2.61
C ARG A 459 12.65 -2.47 -1.31
N GLY A 460 12.72 -1.79 -0.16
CA GLY A 460 12.77 -2.44 1.14
C GLY A 460 11.51 -3.28 1.41
N GLU A 461 10.33 -2.76 1.08
CA GLU A 461 9.06 -3.50 1.15
C GLU A 461 9.05 -4.71 0.21
N ALA A 462 9.65 -4.59 -0.99
CA ALA A 462 9.81 -5.70 -1.93
C ALA A 462 10.71 -6.80 -1.39
N GLN A 463 11.89 -6.45 -0.88
CA GLN A 463 12.83 -7.38 -0.25
C GLN A 463 12.17 -8.10 0.93
N TYR A 464 11.47 -7.35 1.78
CA TYR A 464 10.73 -7.94 2.90
C TYR A 464 9.63 -8.90 2.45
N SER A 465 8.86 -8.52 1.42
CA SER A 465 7.81 -9.37 0.85
C SER A 465 8.35 -10.63 0.19
N ALA A 466 9.55 -10.56 -0.40
CA ALA A 466 10.29 -11.68 -0.96
C ALA A 466 10.91 -12.60 0.12
N GLY A 467 10.83 -12.21 1.39
CA GLY A 467 11.50 -12.93 2.48
C GLY A 467 13.04 -12.80 2.42
N ASP A 468 13.57 -11.81 1.71
CA ASP A 468 14.99 -11.45 1.75
C ASP A 468 15.25 -10.50 2.93
N LEU A 469 15.51 -11.06 4.11
CA LEU A 469 15.83 -10.27 5.28
C LEU A 469 17.25 -9.70 5.18
N ILE A 470 18.13 -10.21 4.34
CA ILE A 470 19.50 -9.67 4.23
C ILE A 470 19.47 -8.31 3.53
N GLY A 471 18.71 -8.20 2.45
CA GLY A 471 18.57 -6.97 1.67
C GLY A 471 17.95 -5.81 2.45
N VAL A 472 17.03 -6.09 3.40
CA VAL A 472 16.32 -5.08 4.18
C VAL A 472 17.27 -4.25 5.05
N GLY A 473 17.47 -2.98 4.66
CA GLY A 473 18.24 -1.99 5.42
C GLY A 473 19.66 -1.73 4.90
N SER A 474 20.02 -2.26 3.73
CA SER A 474 21.34 -2.08 3.11
C SER A 474 21.61 -0.68 2.54
N ALA A 475 20.58 0.17 2.38
CA ALA A 475 20.72 1.54 1.90
C ALA A 475 20.55 2.55 3.06
N ARG A 476 21.63 3.26 3.42
CA ARG A 476 21.56 4.47 4.27
C ARG A 476 21.81 5.69 3.39
N VAL A 477 20.76 6.45 3.12
CA VAL A 477 20.80 7.73 2.39
C VAL A 477 19.98 8.74 3.18
N THR A 478 20.25 10.03 3.04
CA THR A 478 19.41 11.10 3.57
C THR A 478 17.98 10.97 3.03
N ALA A 479 17.09 10.40 3.84
CA ALA A 479 15.68 10.27 3.53
C ALA A 479 14.87 11.40 4.16
N THR A 480 13.74 11.75 3.54
CA THR A 480 12.74 12.61 4.17
C THR A 480 12.15 11.90 5.40
N PRO A 481 11.75 12.62 6.46
CA PRO A 481 11.29 12.01 7.71
C PRO A 481 10.14 11.00 7.56
N HIS A 482 9.26 11.17 6.56
CA HIS A 482 8.14 10.25 6.32
C HIS A 482 8.59 8.94 5.65
N ILE A 483 9.58 9.00 4.75
CA ILE A 483 10.15 7.80 4.15
C ILE A 483 11.00 7.04 5.16
N GLU A 484 11.78 7.73 5.98
CA GLU A 484 12.57 7.08 7.04
C GLU A 484 11.66 6.36 8.04
N ALA A 485 10.53 6.96 8.42
CA ALA A 485 9.53 6.29 9.24
C ALA A 485 9.01 4.99 8.60
N GLY A 486 8.72 5.01 7.28
CA GLY A 486 8.34 3.81 6.54
C GLY A 486 9.43 2.74 6.51
N LEU A 487 10.69 3.14 6.28
CA LEU A 487 11.83 2.22 6.30
C LEU A 487 12.03 1.61 7.69
N SER A 488 11.84 2.37 8.77
CA SER A 488 11.83 1.86 10.14
C SER A 488 10.76 0.80 10.37
N VAL A 489 9.56 0.95 9.79
CA VAL A 489 8.52 -0.10 9.86
C VAL A 489 9.01 -1.39 9.21
N VAL A 490 9.58 -1.32 8.01
CA VAL A 490 10.10 -2.50 7.29
C VAL A 490 11.28 -3.14 8.02
N ARG A 491 12.22 -2.33 8.55
CA ARG A 491 13.34 -2.83 9.36
C ARG A 491 12.85 -3.50 10.64
N GLY A 492 11.90 -2.89 11.33
CA GLY A 492 11.27 -3.46 12.52
C GLY A 492 10.57 -4.80 12.24
N ALA A 493 9.85 -4.89 11.13
CA ALA A 493 9.23 -6.14 10.67
C ALA A 493 10.29 -7.22 10.39
N ALA A 494 11.38 -6.87 9.70
CA ALA A 494 12.49 -7.79 9.44
C ALA A 494 13.22 -8.20 10.74
N LEU A 495 13.37 -7.31 11.71
CA LEU A 495 13.94 -7.65 13.03
C LEU A 495 13.08 -8.68 13.77
N CYS A 496 11.75 -8.61 13.69
CA CYS A 496 10.86 -9.66 14.18
C CYS A 496 11.17 -11.00 13.51
N ASP A 497 11.30 -11.01 12.17
CA ASP A 497 11.57 -12.21 11.38
C ASP A 497 12.96 -12.81 11.56
N ARG A 498 13.94 -11.99 11.95
CA ARG A 498 15.28 -12.46 12.37
C ARG A 498 15.30 -13.05 13.78
N GLY A 499 14.21 -12.92 14.54
CA GLY A 499 14.15 -13.37 15.94
C GLY A 499 14.75 -12.37 16.93
N GLN A 500 14.77 -11.08 16.61
CA GLN A 500 15.30 -10.00 17.47
C GLN A 500 14.17 -9.07 17.97
N PRO A 501 13.16 -9.59 18.70
CA PRO A 501 11.93 -8.86 18.99
C PRO A 501 12.10 -7.64 19.90
N LEU A 502 13.14 -7.58 20.75
CA LEU A 502 13.43 -6.36 21.53
C LEU A 502 13.88 -5.20 20.66
N LYS A 503 14.81 -5.46 19.74
CA LYS A 503 15.29 -4.43 18.80
C LYS A 503 14.14 -3.99 17.88
N ALA A 504 13.33 -4.96 17.44
CA ALA A 504 12.12 -4.67 16.68
C ALA A 504 11.16 -3.75 17.45
N ALA A 505 10.89 -4.04 18.73
CA ALA A 505 10.00 -3.22 19.54
C ALA A 505 10.49 -1.76 19.64
N HIS A 506 11.77 -1.53 19.90
CA HIS A 506 12.34 -0.17 19.95
C HIS A 506 12.24 0.56 18.60
N GLU A 507 12.64 -0.09 17.50
CA GLU A 507 12.57 0.49 16.15
C GLU A 507 11.12 0.85 15.79
N LEU A 508 10.17 -0.03 16.10
CA LEU A 508 8.76 0.14 15.77
C LEU A 508 8.07 1.16 16.67
N ASP A 509 8.47 1.32 17.94
CA ASP A 509 8.01 2.40 18.81
C ASP A 509 8.43 3.77 18.24
N ALA A 510 9.69 3.90 17.83
CA ALA A 510 10.17 5.10 17.15
C ALA A 510 9.43 5.35 15.82
N ALA A 511 9.19 4.30 15.02
CA ALA A 511 8.47 4.40 13.75
C ALA A 511 7.00 4.82 13.94
N ALA A 512 6.29 4.22 14.90
CA ALA A 512 4.89 4.56 15.20
C ALA A 512 4.76 6.02 15.64
N GLU A 513 5.71 6.49 16.43
CA GLU A 513 5.79 7.87 16.91
C GLU A 513 6.13 8.85 15.76
N ALA A 514 7.08 8.51 14.89
CA ALA A 514 7.39 9.30 13.71
C ALA A 514 6.17 9.43 12.78
N HIS A 515 5.47 8.33 12.50
CA HIS A 515 4.23 8.36 11.72
C HIS A 515 3.13 9.18 12.39
N ARG A 516 3.02 9.15 13.72
CA ARG A 516 2.08 10.00 14.47
C ARG A 516 2.40 11.49 14.28
N ARG A 517 3.66 11.89 14.38
CA ARG A 517 4.11 13.28 14.14
C ARG A 517 3.87 13.72 12.70
N ASN A 518 4.11 12.81 11.75
CA ASN A 518 3.91 13.05 10.32
C ASN A 518 2.43 12.98 9.88
N GLY A 519 1.48 12.67 10.77
CA GLY A 519 0.06 12.53 10.42
C GLY A 519 -0.28 11.28 9.58
N CYS A 520 0.66 10.34 9.44
CA CYS A 520 0.48 9.10 8.68
C CYS A 520 -0.23 8.03 9.52
N VAL A 521 -1.56 7.99 9.42
CA VAL A 521 -2.39 7.03 10.16
C VAL A 521 -2.14 5.60 9.69
N ARG A 522 -2.01 5.37 8.37
CA ARG A 522 -1.72 4.06 7.80
C ARG A 522 -0.37 3.51 8.27
N GLY A 523 0.70 4.29 8.12
CA GLY A 523 2.05 3.89 8.53
C GLY A 523 2.13 3.57 10.03
N ARG A 524 1.46 4.36 10.87
CA ARG A 524 1.31 4.05 12.31
C ARG A 524 0.57 2.72 12.53
N GLY A 525 -0.49 2.45 11.77
CA GLY A 525 -1.22 1.19 11.81
C GLY A 525 -0.34 -0.02 11.52
N TRP A 526 0.50 0.05 10.48
CA TRP A 526 1.47 -0.99 10.15
C TRP A 526 2.59 -1.14 11.20
N ALA A 527 3.09 -0.01 11.74
CA ALA A 527 4.04 -0.05 12.85
C ALA A 527 3.44 -0.79 14.07
N LEU A 528 2.22 -0.46 14.48
CA LEU A 528 1.50 -1.10 15.59
C LEU A 528 1.23 -2.59 15.34
N LEU A 529 0.93 -2.98 14.11
CA LEU A 529 0.78 -4.39 13.72
C LEU A 529 2.09 -5.16 13.96
N HIS A 530 3.22 -4.62 13.51
CA HIS A 530 4.52 -5.26 13.74
C HIS A 530 4.96 -5.19 15.20
N GLN A 531 4.55 -4.17 15.97
CA GLN A 531 4.75 -4.17 17.43
C GLN A 531 3.98 -5.31 18.10
N ALA A 532 2.74 -5.56 17.67
CA ALA A 532 1.99 -6.70 18.17
C ALA A 532 2.72 -8.02 17.89
N ARG A 533 3.28 -8.16 16.68
CA ARG A 533 4.14 -9.29 16.32
C ARG A 533 5.35 -9.44 17.24
N ALA A 534 6.04 -8.34 17.57
CA ALA A 534 7.13 -8.35 18.54
C ALA A 534 6.63 -8.79 19.94
N CYS A 535 5.48 -8.30 20.39
CA CYS A 535 4.85 -8.74 21.64
C CYS A 535 4.50 -10.23 21.63
N LEU A 536 4.02 -10.78 20.52
CA LEU A 536 3.73 -12.22 20.38
C LEU A 536 5.01 -13.05 20.51
N LEU A 537 6.10 -12.64 19.83
CA LEU A 537 7.40 -13.30 19.97
C LEU A 537 7.91 -13.23 21.41
N LEU A 538 7.67 -12.13 22.13
CA LEU A 538 8.06 -11.96 23.54
C LEU A 538 7.12 -12.66 24.54
N ASN A 539 6.15 -13.45 24.06
CA ASN A 539 5.11 -14.06 24.87
C ASN A 539 4.33 -13.05 25.76
N ARG A 540 3.95 -11.90 25.17
CA ARG A 540 3.17 -10.83 25.84
C ARG A 540 1.77 -10.69 25.22
N PRO A 541 0.86 -11.66 25.45
CA PRO A 541 -0.42 -11.72 24.74
C PRO A 541 -1.33 -10.51 24.99
N LEU A 542 -1.35 -9.95 26.21
CA LEU A 542 -2.17 -8.77 26.51
C LEU A 542 -1.69 -7.51 25.77
N GLN A 543 -0.37 -7.31 25.70
CA GLN A 543 0.21 -6.20 24.94
C GLN A 543 -0.04 -6.39 23.44
N ALA A 544 0.15 -7.62 22.93
CA ALA A 544 -0.14 -7.94 21.53
C ALA A 544 -1.60 -7.64 21.17
N GLU A 545 -2.57 -8.07 21.99
CA GLU A 545 -3.99 -7.80 21.77
C GLU A 545 -4.29 -6.29 21.71
N HIS A 546 -3.73 -5.52 22.67
CA HIS A 546 -3.89 -4.07 22.68
C HIS A 546 -3.33 -3.42 21.40
N ARG A 547 -2.12 -3.81 20.98
CA ARG A 547 -1.50 -3.30 19.75
C ARG A 547 -2.29 -3.69 18.49
N LEU A 548 -2.80 -4.93 18.40
CA LEU A 548 -3.66 -5.37 17.30
C LEU A 548 -4.97 -4.58 17.23
N ALA A 549 -5.56 -4.23 18.38
CA ALA A 549 -6.76 -3.39 18.42
C ALA A 549 -6.47 -1.96 17.94
N GLN A 550 -5.34 -1.37 18.36
CA GLN A 550 -4.90 -0.06 17.89
C GLN A 550 -4.58 -0.05 16.38
N ALA A 551 -3.88 -1.08 15.89
CA ALA A 551 -3.58 -1.25 14.47
C ALA A 551 -4.88 -1.40 13.64
N ALA A 552 -5.81 -2.26 14.09
CA ALA A 552 -7.09 -2.44 13.43
C ALA A 552 -7.89 -1.13 13.33
N LYS A 553 -7.88 -0.31 14.39
CA LYS A 553 -8.55 0.98 14.38
C LYS A 553 -7.91 1.91 13.34
N ALA A 554 -6.60 2.13 13.44
CA ALA A 554 -5.89 3.04 12.53
C ALA A 554 -6.04 2.63 11.05
N LEU A 555 -5.91 1.35 10.73
CA LEU A 555 -6.02 0.83 9.37
C LEU A 555 -7.46 0.91 8.85
N ARG A 556 -8.47 0.72 9.72
CA ARG A 556 -9.89 0.90 9.36
C ARG A 556 -10.24 2.36 9.11
N ASP A 557 -9.72 3.28 9.92
CA ASP A 557 -9.98 4.72 9.79
C ASP A 557 -9.53 5.27 8.42
N VAL A 558 -8.52 4.65 7.80
CA VAL A 558 -8.05 4.96 6.44
C VAL A 558 -8.52 3.98 5.37
N GLY A 559 -9.30 2.95 5.73
CA GLY A 559 -9.77 1.90 4.82
C GLY A 559 -8.67 1.08 4.14
N ASP A 560 -7.58 0.78 4.84
CA ASP A 560 -6.55 -0.17 4.40
C ASP A 560 -7.02 -1.61 4.69
N VAL A 561 -7.71 -2.21 3.71
CA VAL A 561 -8.26 -3.57 3.83
C VAL A 561 -7.15 -4.63 3.94
N ARG A 562 -6.05 -4.45 3.21
CA ARG A 562 -4.92 -5.40 3.26
C ARG A 562 -4.32 -5.43 4.67
N GLY A 563 -4.06 -4.27 5.27
CA GLY A 563 -3.58 -4.17 6.64
C GLY A 563 -4.52 -4.83 7.64
N LEU A 564 -5.84 -4.67 7.48
CA LEU A 564 -6.83 -5.34 8.32
C LEU A 564 -6.79 -6.87 8.20
N ASN A 565 -6.57 -7.39 6.99
CA ASN A 565 -6.41 -8.84 6.78
C ASN A 565 -5.16 -9.37 7.49
N TRP A 566 -4.05 -8.62 7.45
CA TRP A 566 -2.83 -8.98 8.18
C TRP A 566 -3.00 -8.90 9.71
N VAL A 567 -3.78 -7.94 10.23
CA VAL A 567 -4.19 -7.94 11.64
C VAL A 567 -4.98 -9.23 11.98
N ALA A 568 -5.87 -9.68 11.09
CA ALA A 568 -6.60 -10.93 11.28
C ALA A 568 -5.67 -12.15 11.29
N THR A 569 -4.64 -12.17 10.44
CA THR A 569 -3.61 -13.23 10.44
C THR A 569 -2.84 -13.28 11.77
N GLU A 570 -2.38 -12.13 12.28
CA GLU A 570 -1.65 -12.09 13.57
C GLU A 570 -2.54 -12.45 14.77
N ARG A 571 -3.86 -12.22 14.69
CA ARG A 571 -4.81 -12.69 15.72
C ARG A 571 -4.87 -14.21 15.85
N ILE A 572 -4.62 -14.96 14.78
CA ILE A 572 -4.57 -16.43 14.82
C ILE A 572 -3.44 -16.87 15.77
N ARG A 573 -2.27 -16.22 15.67
CA ARG A 573 -1.12 -16.49 16.54
C ARG A 573 -1.40 -16.11 17.99
N LEU A 574 -2.10 -15.00 18.24
CA LEU A 574 -2.54 -14.63 19.58
C LEU A 574 -3.44 -15.71 20.21
N LEU A 575 -4.37 -16.27 19.44
CA LEU A 575 -5.27 -17.33 19.90
C LEU A 575 -4.52 -18.65 20.16
N LEU A 576 -3.58 -19.01 19.30
CA LEU A 576 -2.68 -20.15 19.52
C LEU A 576 -1.83 -19.99 20.79
N LEU A 577 -1.35 -18.79 21.07
CA LEU A 577 -0.57 -18.49 22.28
C LEU A 577 -1.44 -18.60 23.55
N ARG A 578 -2.74 -18.37 23.44
CA ARG A 578 -3.74 -18.58 24.51
C ARG A 578 -4.30 -19.99 24.59
N ASP A 579 -3.77 -20.91 23.78
CA ASP A 579 -4.20 -22.30 23.65
C ASP A 579 -5.68 -22.47 23.21
N ASP A 580 -6.24 -21.50 22.49
CA ASP A 580 -7.59 -21.57 21.93
C ASP A 580 -7.55 -21.94 20.43
N ALA A 581 -7.27 -23.22 20.15
CA ALA A 581 -7.16 -23.72 18.78
C ALA A 581 -8.49 -23.67 18.00
N HIS A 582 -9.63 -23.78 18.69
CA HIS A 582 -10.94 -23.72 18.03
C HIS A 582 -11.26 -22.32 17.51
N ALA A 583 -11.10 -21.28 18.36
CA ALA A 583 -11.28 -19.91 17.90
C ALA A 583 -10.25 -19.54 16.84
N ALA A 584 -9.01 -20.03 16.96
CA ALA A 584 -7.95 -19.82 15.98
C ALA A 584 -8.33 -20.35 14.58
N LEU A 585 -8.91 -21.55 14.49
CA LEU A 585 -9.32 -22.13 13.20
C LEU A 585 -10.43 -21.29 12.54
N ALA A 586 -11.43 -20.88 13.30
CA ALA A 586 -12.53 -20.05 12.78
C ALA A 586 -12.03 -18.65 12.36
N ALA A 587 -11.09 -18.06 13.10
CA ALA A 587 -10.43 -16.81 12.72
C ALA A 587 -9.61 -16.96 11.44
N ALA A 588 -8.89 -18.08 11.30
CA ALA A 588 -8.05 -18.36 10.13
C ALA A 588 -8.86 -18.53 8.85
N GLN A 589 -10.01 -19.22 8.90
CA GLN A 589 -10.91 -19.36 7.76
C GLN A 589 -11.43 -18.00 7.26
N ARG A 590 -11.84 -17.12 8.18
CA ARG A 590 -12.27 -15.76 7.84
C ARG A 590 -11.13 -14.93 7.25
N ALA A 591 -9.93 -15.01 7.84
CA ALA A 591 -8.75 -14.31 7.33
C ALA A 591 -8.35 -14.79 5.93
N LEU A 592 -8.44 -16.10 5.66
CA LEU A 592 -8.14 -16.68 4.35
C LEU A 592 -9.11 -16.17 3.28
N THR A 593 -10.42 -16.20 3.56
CA THR A 593 -11.45 -15.63 2.66
C THR A 593 -11.17 -14.15 2.37
N ALA A 594 -10.78 -13.38 3.39
CA ALA A 594 -10.48 -11.96 3.24
C ALA A 594 -9.22 -11.71 2.38
N HIS A 595 -8.19 -12.54 2.53
CA HIS A 595 -6.98 -12.49 1.68
C HIS A 595 -7.28 -12.91 0.23
N GLU A 596 -8.13 -13.92 0.02
CA GLU A 596 -8.59 -14.33 -1.31
C GLU A 596 -9.32 -13.20 -2.03
N GLN A 597 -10.26 -12.52 -1.36
CA GLN A 597 -10.98 -11.35 -1.90
C GLN A 597 -10.03 -10.17 -2.20
N ALA A 598 -8.95 -10.03 -1.42
CA ALA A 598 -7.93 -9.02 -1.64
C ALA A 598 -6.92 -9.40 -2.74
N GLU A 599 -6.92 -10.66 -3.21
CA GLU A 599 -5.89 -11.29 -4.04
C GLU A 599 -4.49 -11.25 -3.38
N ASP A 600 -4.42 -11.27 -2.04
CA ASP A 600 -3.15 -11.25 -1.28
C ASP A 600 -2.54 -12.65 -1.19
N VAL A 601 -1.76 -13.04 -2.21
CA VAL A 601 -1.12 -14.36 -2.29
C VAL A 601 -0.20 -14.64 -1.11
N ARG A 602 0.54 -13.63 -0.66
CA ARG A 602 1.43 -13.77 0.49
C ARG A 602 0.63 -13.94 1.79
N GLY A 603 -0.45 -13.18 1.95
CA GLY A 603 -1.37 -13.30 3.08
C GLY A 603 -2.07 -14.66 3.15
N MET A 604 -2.46 -15.22 2.00
CA MET A 604 -2.98 -16.59 1.88
C MET A 604 -1.94 -17.63 2.36
N GLY A 605 -0.68 -17.51 1.93
CA GLY A 605 0.42 -18.37 2.37
C GLY A 605 0.63 -18.36 3.89
N TRP A 606 0.80 -17.18 4.50
CA TRP A 606 1.01 -17.08 5.95
C TRP A 606 -0.21 -17.50 6.77
N THR A 607 -1.42 -17.19 6.31
CA THR A 607 -2.65 -17.65 6.98
C THR A 607 -2.78 -19.17 6.90
N GLY A 608 -2.54 -19.77 5.72
CA GLY A 608 -2.52 -21.22 5.53
C GLY A 608 -1.45 -21.92 6.36
N HIS A 609 -0.27 -21.30 6.51
CA HIS A 609 0.78 -21.78 7.42
C HIS A 609 0.25 -21.89 8.86
N HIS A 610 -0.41 -20.83 9.36
CA HIS A 610 -0.99 -20.85 10.71
C HIS A 610 -2.16 -21.82 10.83
N VAL A 611 -2.99 -22.02 9.79
CA VAL A 611 -4.00 -23.10 9.76
C VAL A 611 -3.33 -24.45 9.99
N GLY A 612 -2.19 -24.71 9.33
CA GLY A 612 -1.38 -25.90 9.57
C GLY A 612 -1.01 -26.08 11.05
N LEU A 613 -0.53 -25.02 11.71
CA LEU A 613 -0.17 -25.06 13.14
C LEU A 613 -1.39 -25.27 14.05
N VAL A 614 -2.53 -24.64 13.75
CA VAL A 614 -3.80 -24.85 14.46
C VAL A 614 -4.24 -26.32 14.38
N LEU A 615 -4.14 -26.91 13.19
CA LEU A 615 -4.50 -28.32 12.99
C LEU A 615 -3.57 -29.26 13.75
N VAL A 616 -2.27 -28.96 13.86
CA VAL A 616 -1.36 -29.73 14.73
C VAL A 616 -1.79 -29.64 16.20
N ARG A 617 -2.19 -28.47 16.69
CA ARG A 617 -2.70 -28.31 18.07
C ARG A 617 -3.98 -29.10 18.34
N GLN A 618 -4.74 -29.43 17.28
CA GLN A 618 -5.92 -30.30 17.35
C GLN A 618 -5.60 -31.78 17.07
N ASP A 619 -4.32 -32.16 17.00
CA ASP A 619 -3.85 -33.51 16.63
C ASP A 619 -4.29 -34.00 15.24
N ARG A 620 -4.63 -33.07 14.32
CA ARG A 620 -5.08 -33.34 12.95
C ARG A 620 -3.90 -33.31 11.97
N ILE A 621 -2.92 -34.19 12.18
CA ILE A 621 -1.61 -34.15 11.51
C ILE A 621 -1.69 -34.24 9.98
N THR A 622 -2.55 -35.11 9.43
CA THR A 622 -2.69 -35.27 7.98
C THR A 622 -3.22 -34.01 7.32
N GLU A 623 -4.25 -33.39 7.91
CA GLU A 623 -4.83 -32.14 7.42
C GLU A 623 -3.85 -30.97 7.58
N ALA A 624 -3.10 -30.93 8.68
CA ALA A 624 -2.03 -29.96 8.86
C ALA A 624 -0.98 -30.04 7.75
N GLY A 625 -0.59 -31.26 7.36
CA GLY A 625 0.34 -31.48 6.25
C GLY A 625 -0.22 -30.98 4.90
N VAL A 626 -1.52 -31.12 4.65
CA VAL A 626 -2.18 -30.59 3.45
C VAL A 626 -2.17 -29.06 3.46
N ALA A 627 -2.58 -28.44 4.58
CA ALA A 627 -2.60 -26.99 4.73
C ALA A 627 -1.19 -26.37 4.56
N LEU A 628 -0.16 -26.99 5.14
CA LEU A 628 1.22 -26.55 5.00
C LEU A 628 1.73 -26.71 3.56
N ARG A 629 1.42 -27.80 2.84
CA ARG A 629 1.80 -27.91 1.42
C ARG A 629 1.14 -26.83 0.56
N SER A 630 -0.15 -26.57 0.77
CA SER A 630 -0.84 -25.47 0.10
C SER A 630 -0.21 -24.10 0.41
N ALA A 631 0.20 -23.86 1.67
CA ALA A 631 0.95 -22.66 2.04
C ALA A 631 2.29 -22.55 1.31
N ALA A 632 3.02 -23.66 1.14
CA ALA A 632 4.27 -23.70 0.39
C ALA A 632 4.05 -23.31 -1.08
N ASP A 633 3.00 -23.83 -1.72
CA ASP A 633 2.65 -23.49 -3.10
C ASP A 633 2.39 -21.97 -3.27
N TYR A 634 1.71 -21.36 -2.31
CA TYR A 634 1.50 -19.90 -2.31
C TYR A 634 2.82 -19.13 -2.17
N PHE A 635 3.70 -19.55 -1.27
CA PHE A 635 5.00 -18.90 -1.05
C PHE A 635 5.92 -19.03 -2.26
N GLU A 636 5.98 -20.20 -2.89
CA GLU A 636 6.73 -20.41 -4.13
C GLU A 636 6.15 -19.57 -5.28
N GLY A 637 4.82 -19.53 -5.40
CA GLY A 637 4.13 -18.76 -6.45
C GLY A 637 4.25 -17.24 -6.30
N CYS A 638 4.44 -16.73 -5.09
CA CYS A 638 4.69 -15.31 -4.84
C CYS A 638 6.16 -14.94 -4.65
N GLY A 639 7.05 -15.91 -4.42
CA GLY A 639 8.49 -15.68 -4.21
C GLY A 639 8.88 -15.33 -2.77
N ASP A 640 8.04 -15.60 -1.77
CA ASP A 640 8.38 -15.40 -0.35
C ASP A 640 9.25 -16.56 0.17
N ARG A 641 10.57 -16.33 0.16
CA ARG A 641 11.57 -17.33 0.56
C ARG A 641 11.49 -17.70 2.03
N LEU A 642 11.15 -16.74 2.89
CA LEU A 642 11.05 -16.95 4.32
C LEU A 642 9.85 -17.83 4.68
N GLY A 643 8.69 -17.53 4.08
CA GLY A 643 7.48 -18.34 4.26
C GLY A 643 7.67 -19.78 3.78
N ALA A 644 8.32 -19.94 2.62
CA ALA A 644 8.66 -21.26 2.09
C ALA A 644 9.60 -22.03 3.04
N ALA A 645 10.64 -21.38 3.57
CA ALA A 645 11.58 -21.99 4.52
C ALA A 645 10.89 -22.46 5.80
N TRP A 646 10.04 -21.62 6.41
CA TRP A 646 9.28 -21.99 7.60
C TRP A 646 8.34 -23.15 7.36
N THR A 647 7.65 -23.16 6.22
CA THR A 647 6.68 -24.21 5.89
C THR A 647 7.37 -25.55 5.62
N ARG A 648 8.51 -25.53 4.92
CA ARG A 648 9.37 -26.71 4.73
C ARG A 648 9.86 -27.27 6.05
N HIS A 649 10.32 -26.40 6.95
CA HIS A 649 10.76 -26.78 8.30
C HIS A 649 9.63 -27.49 9.05
N ARG A 650 8.41 -26.95 9.05
CA ARG A 650 7.25 -27.59 9.71
C ARG A 650 6.90 -28.94 9.09
N LEU A 651 6.87 -29.03 7.75
CA LEU A 651 6.59 -30.29 7.05
C LEU A 651 7.63 -31.37 7.37
N ALA A 652 8.91 -31.00 7.47
CA ALA A 652 9.98 -31.91 7.87
C ALA A 652 9.73 -32.49 9.28
N LEU A 653 9.27 -31.66 10.21
CA LEU A 653 8.95 -32.09 11.58
C LEU A 653 7.72 -33.00 11.66
N LEU A 654 6.75 -32.84 10.75
CA LEU A 654 5.55 -33.67 10.68
C LEU A 654 5.75 -35.02 9.96
N ALA A 655 6.86 -35.20 9.24
CA ALA A 655 7.13 -36.44 8.50
C ALA A 655 7.42 -37.60 9.47
N GLN A 656 6.40 -38.38 9.82
CA GLN A 656 6.51 -39.50 10.75
C GLN A 656 7.36 -40.65 10.18
N ASN A 657 8.09 -41.35 11.06
CA ASN A 657 8.78 -42.64 10.82
C ASN A 657 9.91 -42.67 9.78
N ASN A 658 10.48 -41.53 9.39
CA ASN A 658 11.64 -41.49 8.50
C ASN A 658 12.65 -40.41 8.89
N VAL A 659 13.47 -40.71 9.91
CA VAL A 659 14.49 -39.77 10.44
C VAL A 659 15.47 -39.30 9.36
N ASP A 660 15.87 -40.18 8.44
CA ASP A 660 16.80 -39.79 7.36
C ASP A 660 16.16 -38.78 6.40
N HIS A 661 14.86 -38.94 6.10
CA HIS A 661 14.11 -37.96 5.33
C HIS A 661 13.97 -36.64 6.09
N GLN A 662 13.63 -36.68 7.39
CA GLN A 662 13.55 -35.48 8.23
C GLN A 662 14.88 -34.71 8.25
N VAL A 663 16.01 -35.40 8.42
CA VAL A 663 17.34 -34.79 8.41
C VAL A 663 17.62 -34.10 7.08
N ARG A 664 17.35 -34.76 5.93
CA ARG A 664 17.55 -34.14 4.61
C ARG A 664 16.69 -32.88 4.40
N GLU A 665 15.41 -32.92 4.78
CA GLU A 665 14.53 -31.76 4.64
C GLU A 665 14.88 -30.62 5.61
N LEU A 666 15.35 -30.94 6.81
CA LEU A 666 15.86 -29.95 7.77
C LEU A 666 17.17 -29.30 7.29
N GLU A 667 18.08 -30.04 6.65
CA GLU A 667 19.27 -29.46 5.99
C GLU A 667 18.90 -28.55 4.81
N GLY A 668 17.85 -28.91 4.07
CA GLY A 668 17.24 -28.03 3.06
C GLY A 668 16.68 -26.75 3.68
N SER A 669 15.93 -26.88 4.78
CA SER A 669 15.34 -25.75 5.51
C SER A 669 16.40 -24.82 6.09
N LEU A 670 17.48 -25.38 6.65
CA LEU A 670 18.61 -24.62 7.18
C LEU A 670 19.26 -23.72 6.10
N ARG A 671 19.49 -24.26 4.89
CA ARG A 671 20.01 -23.49 3.76
C ARG A 671 19.04 -22.39 3.34
N ALA A 672 17.76 -22.70 3.23
CA ALA A 672 16.72 -21.73 2.88
C ALA A 672 16.64 -20.58 3.91
N PHE A 673 16.75 -20.87 5.20
CA PHE A 673 16.80 -19.82 6.23
C PHE A 673 18.08 -18.98 6.17
N ALA A 674 19.23 -19.57 5.83
CA ALA A 674 20.48 -18.83 5.63
C ALA A 674 20.38 -17.88 4.43
N GLU A 675 19.82 -18.34 3.30
CA GLU A 675 19.57 -17.51 2.11
C GLU A 675 18.57 -16.38 2.38
N ALA A 676 17.57 -16.62 3.24
CA ALA A 676 16.60 -15.62 3.66
C ALA A 676 17.13 -14.67 4.74
N GLY A 677 18.25 -14.99 5.41
CA GLY A 677 18.78 -14.22 6.55
C GLY A 677 17.98 -14.39 7.86
N CYS A 678 17.35 -15.54 8.08
CA CYS A 678 16.56 -15.83 9.27
C CYS A 678 17.38 -16.61 10.30
N ASP A 679 18.04 -15.90 11.21
CA ASP A 679 18.91 -16.50 12.24
C ASP A 679 18.17 -17.45 13.19
N THR A 680 16.94 -17.10 13.60
CA THR A 680 16.13 -17.96 14.47
C THR A 680 15.71 -19.26 13.78
N GLY A 681 15.35 -19.21 12.49
CA GLY A 681 15.03 -20.39 11.70
C GLY A 681 16.23 -21.32 11.53
N GLN A 682 17.43 -20.74 11.32
CA GLN A 682 18.69 -21.49 11.30
C GLN A 682 18.97 -22.16 12.66
N ALA A 683 18.85 -21.43 13.76
CA ALA A 683 19.11 -21.93 15.12
C ALA A 683 18.23 -23.14 15.45
N TRP A 684 16.92 -23.03 15.19
CA TRP A 684 15.98 -24.11 15.42
C TRP A 684 16.20 -25.29 14.46
N SER A 685 16.52 -25.06 13.19
CA SER A 685 16.84 -26.15 12.25
C SER A 685 18.08 -26.94 12.69
N LEU A 686 19.13 -26.24 13.14
CA LEU A 686 20.34 -26.86 13.68
C LEU A 686 20.05 -27.68 14.94
N LEU A 687 19.20 -27.17 15.84
CA LEU A 687 18.81 -27.91 17.04
C LEU A 687 18.01 -29.19 16.71
N GLU A 688 17.07 -29.12 15.76
CA GLU A 688 16.32 -30.30 15.31
C GLU A 688 17.21 -31.34 14.62
N LEU A 689 18.23 -30.89 13.87
CA LEU A 689 19.25 -31.74 13.26
C LEU A 689 20.12 -32.41 14.32
N ALA A 690 20.55 -31.68 15.35
CA ALA A 690 21.30 -32.25 16.47
C ALA A 690 20.49 -33.35 17.18
N LEU A 691 19.19 -33.13 17.40
CA LEU A 691 18.30 -34.11 18.05
C LEU A 691 18.09 -35.38 17.21
N ARG A 692 18.04 -35.27 15.88
CA ARG A 692 17.72 -36.38 14.96
C ARG A 692 18.92 -37.10 14.37
N THR A 693 20.10 -36.49 14.42
CA THR A 693 21.32 -37.11 13.88
C THR A 693 21.66 -38.36 14.69
N ARG A 694 21.91 -39.48 14.00
CA ARG A 694 22.15 -40.79 14.63
C ARG A 694 23.34 -40.74 15.59
N ARG A 695 23.28 -41.53 16.65
CA ARG A 695 24.38 -41.73 17.63
C ARG A 695 25.71 -42.20 17.03
N SER A 696 25.74 -42.75 15.81
CA SER A 696 26.99 -43.10 15.13
C SER A 696 27.73 -41.88 14.54
N ALA A 697 27.07 -40.72 14.44
CA ALA A 697 27.60 -39.49 13.86
C ALA A 697 27.69 -38.35 14.90
N LEU A 698 28.19 -38.66 16.10
CA LEU A 698 28.26 -37.71 17.23
C LEU A 698 29.02 -36.42 16.90
N GLY A 699 30.09 -36.48 16.08
CA GLY A 699 30.82 -35.29 15.66
C GLY A 699 29.92 -34.27 14.94
N ARG A 700 29.13 -34.76 13.97
CA ARG A 700 28.20 -33.94 13.18
C ARG A 700 27.05 -33.40 14.04
N SER A 701 26.52 -34.24 14.94
CA SER A 701 25.51 -33.82 15.92
C SER A 701 26.00 -32.68 16.81
N ASN A 702 27.25 -32.77 17.29
CA ASN A 702 27.86 -31.74 18.14
C ASN A 702 28.13 -30.44 17.37
N GLU A 703 28.51 -30.52 16.09
CA GLU A 703 28.65 -29.34 15.23
C GLU A 703 27.33 -28.59 15.05
N PHE A 704 26.24 -29.32 14.77
CA PHE A 704 24.91 -28.72 14.69
C PHE A 704 24.49 -28.06 16.00
N LEU A 705 24.69 -28.75 17.12
CA LEU A 705 24.35 -28.23 18.44
C LEU A 705 25.16 -26.97 18.79
N ALA A 706 26.47 -26.97 18.52
CA ALA A 706 27.32 -25.80 18.75
C ALA A 706 26.88 -24.61 17.88
N GLY A 707 26.49 -24.85 16.63
CA GLY A 707 25.91 -23.83 15.75
C GLY A 707 24.61 -23.26 16.30
N ALA A 708 23.70 -24.12 16.78
CA ALA A 708 22.44 -23.70 17.39
C ALA A 708 22.67 -22.83 18.64
N VAL A 709 23.55 -23.26 19.55
CA VAL A 709 23.92 -22.49 20.76
C VAL A 709 24.46 -21.12 20.39
N ASN A 710 25.40 -21.04 19.45
CA ASN A 710 25.98 -19.76 19.03
C ASN A 710 24.91 -18.81 18.45
N LEU A 711 23.95 -19.32 17.67
CA LEU A 711 22.87 -18.48 17.16
C LEU A 711 21.90 -18.03 18.26
N PHE A 712 21.48 -18.92 19.16
CA PHE A 712 20.61 -18.53 20.28
C PHE A 712 21.29 -17.52 21.22
N GLU A 713 22.60 -17.64 21.45
CA GLU A 713 23.39 -16.63 22.19
C GLU A 713 23.37 -15.27 21.47
N ASN A 714 23.59 -15.23 20.15
CA ASN A 714 23.57 -13.99 19.37
C ASN A 714 22.18 -13.33 19.30
N LEU A 715 21.12 -14.12 19.43
CA LEU A 715 19.73 -13.67 19.47
C LEU A 715 19.27 -13.23 20.87
N ASP A 716 20.08 -13.44 21.90
CA ASP A 716 19.69 -13.33 23.31
C ASP A 716 18.44 -14.20 23.65
N ASP A 717 18.27 -15.34 22.96
CA ASP A 717 17.17 -16.29 23.18
C ASP A 717 17.54 -17.35 24.21
N LEU A 718 17.23 -17.06 25.47
CA LEU A 718 17.49 -17.94 26.59
C LEU A 718 16.61 -19.21 26.54
N GLY A 719 15.41 -19.13 25.95
CA GLY A 719 14.54 -20.28 25.79
C GLY A 719 15.14 -21.31 24.83
N GLY A 720 15.63 -20.83 23.68
CA GLY A 720 16.39 -21.64 22.74
C GLY A 720 17.65 -22.25 23.37
N LEU A 721 18.38 -21.50 24.20
CA LEU A 721 19.53 -22.02 24.95
C LEU A 721 19.14 -23.11 25.96
N MET A 722 18.00 -22.97 26.64
CA MET A 722 17.49 -24.02 27.54
C MET A 722 17.18 -25.31 26.79
N TRP A 723 16.59 -25.22 25.60
CA TRP A 723 16.36 -26.37 24.74
C TRP A 723 17.67 -27.00 24.25
N ALA A 724 18.59 -26.19 23.72
CA ALA A 724 19.90 -26.67 23.27
C ALA A 724 20.67 -27.36 24.40
N HIS A 725 20.67 -26.77 25.59
CA HIS A 725 21.29 -27.36 26.78
C HIS A 725 20.63 -28.68 27.20
N THR A 726 19.31 -28.79 27.05
CA THR A 726 18.58 -30.03 27.36
C THR A 726 18.90 -31.14 26.35
N VAL A 727 19.02 -30.80 25.06
CA VAL A 727 19.44 -31.73 24.00
C VAL A 727 20.88 -32.20 24.19
N ASP A 728 21.80 -31.30 24.58
CA ASP A 728 23.20 -31.65 24.88
C ASP A 728 23.34 -32.74 25.95
N HIS A 729 22.47 -32.67 26.97
CA HIS A 729 22.49 -33.58 28.11
C HIS A 729 21.69 -34.87 27.90
N LEU A 730 21.02 -35.01 26.76
CA LEU A 730 20.18 -36.17 26.42
C LEU A 730 20.92 -37.52 26.52
N PRO A 731 22.20 -37.67 26.10
CA PRO A 731 22.92 -38.93 26.24
C PRO A 731 23.06 -39.40 27.70
N ALA A 732 23.05 -38.47 28.66
CA ALA A 732 23.17 -38.74 30.09
C ALA A 732 21.82 -38.77 30.83
N ALA A 733 20.69 -38.61 30.14
CA ALA A 733 19.37 -38.44 30.76
C ALA A 733 18.99 -39.60 31.68
N ARG A 734 19.23 -40.85 31.27
CA ARG A 734 18.94 -42.05 32.09
C ARG A 734 19.83 -42.19 33.35
N LEU A 735 20.92 -41.43 33.42
CA LEU A 735 21.90 -41.49 34.52
C LEU A 735 21.78 -40.30 35.48
N ARG A 736 20.94 -39.30 35.18
CA ARG A 736 20.80 -38.06 35.96
C ARG A 736 19.36 -37.87 36.42
N SER A 737 19.17 -37.64 37.72
CA SER A 737 17.87 -37.30 38.29
C SER A 737 17.51 -35.81 38.15
N SER A 738 18.50 -34.92 37.97
CA SER A 738 18.26 -33.48 37.88
C SER A 738 18.07 -32.99 36.45
N ALA A 739 17.03 -32.17 36.26
CA ALA A 739 16.73 -31.51 35.00
C ALA A 739 17.81 -30.47 34.62
N PRO A 740 18.46 -30.59 33.45
CA PRO A 740 19.65 -29.80 33.09
C PRO A 740 19.38 -28.31 32.89
N TRP A 741 18.15 -27.89 32.55
CA TRP A 741 17.81 -26.48 32.33
C TRP A 741 17.51 -25.70 33.62
N ARG A 742 17.36 -26.35 34.79
CA ARG A 742 16.99 -25.68 36.05
C ARG A 742 17.98 -24.59 36.49
N SER A 743 19.25 -24.71 36.12
CA SER A 743 20.27 -23.69 36.38
C SER A 743 20.10 -22.41 35.53
N LEU A 744 19.37 -22.51 34.42
CA LEU A 744 19.09 -21.41 33.49
C LEU A 744 17.73 -20.76 33.75
N VAL A 745 16.77 -21.51 34.31
CA VAL A 745 15.43 -21.02 34.71
C VAL A 745 15.51 -19.74 35.55
N ALA A 746 16.39 -19.71 36.56
CA ALA A 746 16.53 -18.56 37.46
C ALA A 746 17.01 -17.26 36.77
N ARG A 747 17.43 -17.32 35.50
CA ARG A 747 17.96 -16.19 34.72
C ARG A 747 17.01 -15.75 33.60
N ALA A 748 15.90 -16.46 33.41
CA ALA A 748 14.92 -16.20 32.38
C ALA A 748 13.68 -15.60 33.00
N ASN A 749 12.97 -14.76 32.24
CA ASN A 749 11.52 -14.63 32.42
C ASN A 749 10.86 -15.89 31.83
N SER A 750 11.19 -17.08 32.36
CA SER A 750 10.63 -18.34 31.85
C SER A 750 9.13 -18.40 32.14
N SER A 751 8.37 -18.81 31.13
CA SER A 751 6.96 -19.14 31.29
C SER A 751 6.84 -20.53 31.92
N GLU A 752 5.88 -20.74 32.82
CA GLU A 752 5.52 -22.08 33.33
C GLU A 752 5.33 -23.09 32.20
N ALA A 753 4.81 -22.64 31.03
CA ALA A 753 4.65 -23.48 29.86
C ALA A 753 5.98 -24.00 29.28
N LEU A 754 7.03 -23.16 29.23
CA LEU A 754 8.35 -23.58 28.74
C LEU A 754 8.96 -24.63 29.68
N GLU A 755 8.81 -24.46 30.98
CA GLU A 755 9.30 -25.42 31.97
C GLU A 755 8.52 -26.74 31.92
N ALA A 756 7.20 -26.68 31.70
CA ALA A 756 6.37 -27.85 31.49
C ALA A 756 6.81 -28.64 30.24
N ASP A 757 7.04 -27.95 29.12
CA ASP A 757 7.50 -28.59 27.87
C ASP A 757 8.87 -29.25 28.03
N LEU A 758 9.84 -28.54 28.64
CA LEU A 758 11.17 -29.09 28.91
C LEU A 758 11.10 -30.29 29.86
N SER A 759 10.23 -30.23 30.87
CA SER A 759 10.00 -31.34 31.81
C SER A 759 9.42 -32.56 31.09
N ALA A 760 8.37 -32.38 30.27
CA ALA A 760 7.76 -33.46 29.50
C ALA A 760 8.76 -34.10 28.51
N PHE A 761 9.55 -33.27 27.82
CA PHE A 761 10.63 -33.72 26.95
C PHE A 761 11.65 -34.58 27.72
N TRP A 762 12.12 -34.11 28.87
CA TRP A 762 13.11 -34.82 29.67
C TRP A 762 12.58 -36.11 30.26
N HIS A 763 11.36 -36.12 30.79
CA HIS A 763 10.71 -37.32 31.30
C HIS A 763 10.60 -38.41 30.22
N THR A 764 10.18 -38.03 29.02
CA THR A 764 10.14 -38.96 27.88
C THR A 764 11.53 -39.55 27.59
N ALA A 765 12.58 -38.74 27.70
CA ALA A 765 13.95 -39.20 27.50
C ALA A 765 14.45 -40.15 28.60
N THR A 766 14.16 -39.86 29.87
CA THR A 766 14.59 -40.70 31.01
C THR A 766 13.91 -42.05 31.02
N GLU A 767 12.64 -42.12 30.59
CA GLU A 767 11.88 -43.36 30.40
C GLU A 767 12.32 -44.15 29.14
N GLY A 768 13.18 -43.55 28.32
CA GLY A 768 13.76 -44.20 27.16
C GLY A 768 12.94 -44.10 25.88
N GLY A 769 11.94 -43.21 25.84
CA GLY A 769 11.22 -42.83 24.64
C GLY A 769 12.01 -41.93 23.70
N HIS A 770 11.35 -41.48 22.62
CA HIS A 770 11.88 -40.54 21.64
C HIS A 770 11.29 -39.15 21.90
N PRO A 771 11.97 -38.29 22.65
CA PRO A 771 11.43 -36.99 23.02
C PRO A 771 11.39 -36.06 21.80
N VAL A 772 10.36 -35.22 21.72
CA VAL A 772 10.13 -34.29 20.61
C VAL A 772 10.02 -32.87 21.15
N ILE A 773 10.73 -31.94 20.54
CA ILE A 773 10.57 -30.52 20.84
C ILE A 773 9.23 -30.05 20.28
N PRO A 774 8.28 -29.57 21.12
CA PRO A 774 6.96 -29.16 20.67
C PRO A 774 7.03 -28.12 19.54
N LEU A 775 6.05 -28.12 18.62
CA LEU A 775 6.08 -27.20 17.49
C LEU A 775 6.13 -25.73 17.94
N HIS A 776 5.38 -25.36 18.97
CA HIS A 776 5.29 -23.99 19.44
C HIS A 776 6.52 -23.45 20.17
N ALA A 777 7.49 -24.30 20.53
CA ALA A 777 8.72 -23.85 21.18
C ALA A 777 9.48 -22.79 20.34
N ARG A 778 9.25 -22.78 19.02
CA ARG A 778 9.88 -21.91 18.03
C ARG A 778 9.14 -20.59 17.82
N ASP A 779 7.96 -20.43 18.44
CA ASP A 779 7.05 -19.30 18.17
C ASP A 779 7.28 -18.12 19.12
N THR A 780 8.10 -18.32 20.16
CA THR A 780 8.44 -17.33 21.18
C THR A 780 9.94 -17.27 21.43
N VAL A 781 10.43 -16.11 21.86
CA VAL A 781 11.80 -15.83 22.28
C VAL A 781 11.76 -15.45 23.75
N ALA A 782 12.49 -16.19 24.60
CA ALA A 782 12.57 -15.90 26.02
C ALA A 782 13.83 -15.10 26.31
N LEU A 783 13.69 -13.94 26.95
CA LEU A 783 14.80 -13.05 27.25
C LEU A 783 15.33 -13.25 28.68
N PRO A 784 16.59 -12.86 28.93
CA PRO A 784 17.12 -12.78 30.29
C PRO A 784 16.32 -11.79 31.16
N THR A 785 16.14 -12.10 32.45
CA THR A 785 15.68 -11.12 33.44
C THR A 785 16.73 -10.01 33.58
N ARG A 786 16.34 -8.76 33.38
CA ARG A 786 17.19 -7.61 33.72
C ARG A 786 17.15 -7.43 35.24
N ASP A 787 18.10 -8.00 35.97
CA ASP A 787 18.43 -7.50 37.30
C ASP A 787 19.38 -6.30 37.17
N ASP A 788 19.07 -5.22 37.90
CA ASP A 788 19.85 -4.00 38.02
C ASP A 788 21.31 -4.29 38.44
N LYS A 789 22.26 -4.29 37.48
CA LYS A 789 23.61 -3.65 37.54
C LYS A 789 24.53 -4.07 36.38
N PRO A 790 25.50 -3.21 36.00
CA PRO A 790 26.30 -3.35 34.79
C PRO A 790 27.56 -4.16 35.07
N GLU A 791 27.56 -5.44 34.71
CA GLU A 791 28.78 -6.17 34.33
C GLU A 791 28.37 -7.49 33.69
N ARG A 792 28.39 -7.54 32.35
CA ARG A 792 28.26 -8.79 31.59
C ARG A 792 29.44 -9.70 31.96
N LYS A 793 29.28 -10.58 32.95
CA LYS A 793 30.03 -11.84 32.97
C LYS A 793 29.47 -12.70 31.84
N PRO A 794 30.28 -13.13 30.85
CA PRO A 794 29.81 -14.13 29.89
C PRO A 794 29.31 -15.35 30.67
N LEU A 795 28.17 -15.89 30.23
CA LEU A 795 27.67 -17.18 30.72
C LEU A 795 28.86 -18.17 30.71
N ALA A 796 29.20 -18.71 31.87
CA ALA A 796 30.17 -19.81 31.92
C ALA A 796 29.62 -20.95 31.03
N PRO A 797 30.44 -21.59 30.19
CA PRO A 797 29.96 -22.61 29.27
C PRO A 797 29.39 -23.79 30.07
N TYR A 798 28.08 -24.03 29.93
CA TYR A 798 27.35 -25.06 30.67
C TYR A 798 27.36 -26.43 29.97
N VAL A 799 28.10 -26.57 28.87
CA VAL A 799 28.32 -27.86 28.19
C VAL A 799 29.69 -28.41 28.59
N THR A 800 29.71 -29.67 29.02
CA THR A 800 30.93 -30.44 29.32
C THR A 800 31.98 -30.29 28.21
N PRO A 801 33.27 -30.09 28.52
CA PRO A 801 34.28 -29.70 27.54
C PRO A 801 34.71 -30.89 26.68
N ALA A 802 33.90 -31.28 25.70
CA ALA A 802 34.34 -32.13 24.61
C ALA A 802 34.78 -31.24 23.44
N ARG A 803 36.08 -30.92 23.44
CA ARG A 803 36.84 -30.36 22.31
C ARG A 803 36.17 -29.17 21.62
N ARG A 804 36.41 -27.97 22.16
CA ARG A 804 36.51 -26.76 21.34
C ARG A 804 37.42 -27.09 20.16
N GLN A 805 36.89 -27.11 18.94
CA GLN A 805 37.71 -26.66 17.82
C GLN A 805 38.15 -25.24 18.17
N PRO A 806 39.43 -24.89 18.05
CA PRO A 806 39.89 -23.56 18.40
C PRO A 806 39.15 -22.58 17.49
N THR A 807 38.23 -21.81 18.08
CA THR A 807 37.86 -20.51 17.54
C THR A 807 39.18 -19.80 17.29
N THR A 808 39.45 -19.42 16.05
CA THR A 808 40.57 -18.53 15.76
C THR A 808 40.47 -17.35 16.72
N PRO A 809 41.48 -17.14 17.58
CA PRO A 809 41.41 -16.09 18.59
C PRO A 809 41.11 -14.77 17.89
N ARG A 810 40.13 -13.99 18.38
CA ARG A 810 39.72 -12.73 17.73
C ARG A 810 40.56 -11.56 18.23
N CYS A 811 40.58 -10.47 17.47
CA CYS A 811 41.17 -9.19 17.85
C CYS A 811 40.10 -8.11 17.68
N HIS A 812 39.89 -7.28 18.70
CA HIS A 812 38.80 -6.29 18.70
C HIS A 812 39.35 -4.87 18.54
N VAL A 813 38.76 -4.07 17.67
CA VAL A 813 38.97 -2.62 17.66
C VAL A 813 37.99 -1.98 18.65
N ARG A 814 38.51 -1.17 19.57
CA ARG A 814 37.72 -0.46 20.58
C ARG A 814 37.98 1.03 20.47
N LEU A 815 36.91 1.79 20.25
CA LEU A 815 36.90 3.25 20.37
C LEU A 815 36.34 3.62 21.73
N THR A 816 37.03 4.50 22.45
CA THR A 816 36.63 4.99 23.77
C THR A 816 36.64 6.52 23.72
N LEU A 817 35.52 7.16 24.07
CA LEU A 817 35.48 8.60 24.30
C LEU A 817 36.10 8.89 25.66
N LEU A 818 37.07 9.82 25.70
CA LEU A 818 37.84 10.15 26.90
C LEU A 818 37.29 11.37 27.66
N ASP A 819 36.39 12.15 27.05
CA ASP A 819 35.81 13.39 27.62
C ASP A 819 34.27 13.40 27.58
N ASP A 820 33.65 14.13 28.50
CA ASP A 820 32.20 14.13 28.74
C ASP A 820 31.44 15.39 28.23
N SER A 821 31.99 16.20 27.29
CA SER A 821 31.33 17.46 26.87
C SER A 821 31.38 17.77 25.37
N PRO A 822 30.51 17.16 24.52
CA PRO A 822 30.44 17.48 23.10
C PRO A 822 29.49 18.66 22.82
N ALA A 823 30.01 19.89 22.88
CA ALA A 823 29.38 21.06 22.27
C ALA A 823 30.01 21.34 20.89
N ALA A 824 29.31 22.02 19.98
CA ALA A 824 29.89 22.45 18.71
C ALA A 824 31.16 23.30 18.95
N HIS A 825 32.23 23.04 18.19
CA HIS A 825 33.57 23.62 18.37
C HIS A 825 34.35 23.20 19.63
N ALA A 826 33.80 22.32 20.47
CA ALA A 826 34.56 21.65 21.52
C ALA A 826 35.30 20.42 20.95
N THR A 827 36.51 20.19 21.44
CA THR A 827 37.33 19.04 21.07
C THR A 827 36.94 17.82 21.90
N ALA A 828 36.56 16.73 21.24
CA ALA A 828 36.29 15.43 21.86
C ALA A 828 37.49 14.50 21.65
N ARG A 829 38.06 13.96 22.73
CA ARG A 829 39.19 13.02 22.64
C ARG A 829 38.71 11.58 22.51
N LEU A 830 39.19 10.89 21.48
CA LEU A 830 38.92 9.47 21.21
C LEU A 830 40.18 8.64 21.34
N LEU A 831 40.08 7.53 22.07
CA LEU A 831 41.12 6.50 22.14
C LEU A 831 40.72 5.27 21.34
N LEU A 832 41.46 4.99 20.26
CA LEU A 832 41.37 3.76 19.47
C LEU A 832 42.36 2.72 19.99
N ARG A 833 41.89 1.53 20.31
CA ARG A 833 42.71 0.39 20.73
C ARG A 833 42.43 -0.85 19.90
N VAL A 834 43.47 -1.64 19.62
CA VAL A 834 43.35 -2.96 19.01
C VAL A 834 43.66 -4.00 20.09
N ALA A 835 42.64 -4.70 20.58
CA ALA A 835 42.70 -5.54 21.77
C ALA A 835 42.62 -7.04 21.42
N PRO A 836 43.75 -7.77 21.39
CA PRO A 836 43.75 -9.21 21.12
C PRO A 836 43.13 -10.05 22.26
N GLU A 837 42.38 -11.10 21.90
CA GLU A 837 41.82 -12.08 22.84
C GLU A 837 42.83 -13.13 23.32
N LYS A 838 42.45 -13.94 24.31
CA LYS A 838 43.34 -14.94 24.93
C LYS A 838 43.62 -16.03 23.89
N GLY A 839 44.89 -16.22 23.54
CA GLY A 839 45.33 -17.15 22.49
C GLY A 839 45.64 -16.49 21.15
N HIS A 840 45.38 -15.19 20.95
CA HIS A 840 45.77 -14.47 19.73
C HIS A 840 47.30 -14.31 19.65
N PRO A 841 47.95 -14.47 18.48
CA PRO A 841 49.41 -14.35 18.34
C PRO A 841 49.97 -13.03 18.92
N TRP A 842 49.30 -11.91 18.68
CA TRP A 842 49.69 -10.60 19.24
C TRP A 842 49.56 -10.46 20.77
N ARG A 843 49.16 -11.51 21.50
CA ARG A 843 49.01 -11.49 22.97
C ARG A 843 50.18 -12.15 23.71
N SER A 844 50.99 -13.00 23.07
CA SER A 844 51.95 -13.87 23.76
C SER A 844 53.38 -13.33 23.94
N ALA A 845 53.80 -12.27 23.24
CA ALA A 845 55.12 -11.66 23.42
C ALA A 845 55.13 -10.17 23.03
N ASP A 846 55.95 -9.33 23.67
CA ASP A 846 56.17 -7.92 23.28
C ASP A 846 56.90 -7.80 21.92
N ASP A 847 57.83 -8.72 21.62
CA ASP A 847 58.67 -8.68 20.40
C ASP A 847 57.96 -9.16 19.11
N GLU A 848 56.74 -9.70 19.20
CA GLU A 848 55.97 -10.22 18.05
C GLU A 848 54.79 -9.34 17.62
N ARG A 849 54.59 -8.18 18.28
CA ARG A 849 53.47 -7.27 17.96
C ARG A 849 53.85 -6.36 16.80
N PRO A 850 53.08 -6.37 15.68
CA PRO A 850 53.31 -5.40 14.62
C PRO A 850 52.87 -4.01 15.09
N TRP A 851 53.63 -2.99 14.71
CA TRP A 851 53.12 -1.62 14.73
C TRP A 851 51.96 -1.50 13.74
N LEU A 852 50.87 -0.90 14.20
CA LEU A 852 49.72 -0.59 13.38
C LEU A 852 49.60 0.92 13.21
N THR A 853 49.15 1.33 12.03
CA THR A 853 48.80 2.70 11.72
C THR A 853 47.28 2.83 11.72
N ALA A 854 46.74 3.76 12.51
CA ALA A 854 45.34 4.14 12.49
C ALA A 854 45.20 5.51 11.81
N VAL A 855 44.46 5.57 10.71
CA VAL A 855 44.16 6.81 9.97
C VAL A 855 42.72 7.19 10.23
N ALA A 856 42.49 8.37 10.77
CA ALA A 856 41.16 8.90 11.04
C ALA A 856 40.75 9.89 9.94
N VAL A 857 39.63 9.60 9.27
CA VAL A 857 39.09 10.44 8.21
C VAL A 857 37.68 10.87 8.61
N PRO A 858 37.43 12.17 8.85
CA PRO A 858 36.09 12.67 9.06
C PRO A 858 35.30 12.59 7.75
N LEU A 859 34.13 11.94 7.78
CA LEU A 859 33.21 11.82 6.65
C LEU A 859 32.14 12.94 6.68
N THR A 860 32.05 13.66 7.78
CA THR A 860 31.22 14.86 7.98
C THR A 860 32.12 16.06 8.30
N PRO A 861 31.61 17.31 8.26
CA PRO A 861 32.41 18.51 8.57
C PRO A 861 32.94 18.54 10.01
N ALA A 862 34.13 17.98 10.21
CA ALA A 862 34.89 17.95 11.45
C ALA A 862 36.40 17.92 11.14
N THR A 863 37.22 18.39 12.07
CA THR A 863 38.68 18.23 12.05
C THR A 863 39.09 17.11 12.99
N VAL A 864 40.08 16.30 12.60
CA VAL A 864 40.67 15.27 13.45
C VAL A 864 42.19 15.46 13.54
N GLU A 865 42.73 15.56 14.75
CA GLU A 865 44.16 15.72 15.01
C GLU A 865 44.69 14.68 16.02
N PRO A 866 45.80 13.97 15.73
CA PRO A 866 46.43 13.84 14.43
C PRO A 866 45.55 13.04 13.45
N PRO A 867 45.63 13.26 12.13
CA PRO A 867 44.90 12.44 11.15
C PRO A 867 45.42 11.00 11.07
N THR A 868 46.59 10.72 11.64
CA THR A 868 47.22 9.40 11.65
C THR A 868 48.01 9.21 12.93
N ALA A 869 47.86 8.07 13.58
CA ALA A 869 48.57 7.71 14.80
C ALA A 869 48.99 6.24 14.80
N LEU A 870 50.13 5.96 15.44
CA LEU A 870 50.63 4.59 15.64
C LEU A 870 50.04 3.98 16.90
N LEU A 871 49.80 2.68 16.87
CA LEU A 871 49.36 1.91 18.02
C LEU A 871 49.97 0.51 18.02
N LEU A 872 50.03 -0.08 19.20
CA LEU A 872 50.41 -1.48 19.40
C LEU A 872 49.19 -2.29 19.82
N PRO A 873 48.92 -3.46 19.21
CA PRO A 873 47.83 -4.32 19.63
C PRO A 873 47.95 -4.73 21.11
N SER A 874 47.15 -4.13 21.98
CA SER A 874 47.19 -4.34 23.43
C SER A 874 45.88 -3.89 24.08
N ARG A 875 45.67 -4.34 25.32
CA ARG A 875 44.56 -3.85 26.18
C ARG A 875 44.95 -2.60 26.97
N GLN A 876 46.24 -2.30 27.08
CA GLN A 876 46.75 -1.13 27.81
C GLN A 876 46.38 0.15 27.05
N GLN A 877 45.90 1.18 27.78
CA GLN A 877 45.53 2.46 27.17
C GLN A 877 46.72 3.15 26.51
N ALA A 878 47.91 3.09 27.13
CA ALA A 878 49.14 3.68 26.62
C ALA A 878 49.60 3.14 25.25
N HIS A 879 49.02 2.04 24.77
CA HIS A 879 49.34 1.44 23.47
C HIS A 879 48.30 1.77 22.40
N GLY A 880 47.23 2.51 22.74
CA GLY A 880 46.22 2.98 21.80
C GLY A 880 46.62 4.28 21.09
N ALA A 881 45.87 4.61 20.05
CA ALA A 881 46.00 5.86 19.33
C ALA A 881 44.92 6.86 19.80
N GLU A 882 45.35 8.04 20.24
CA GLU A 882 44.44 9.13 20.63
C GLU A 882 44.21 10.09 19.46
N PHE A 883 42.97 10.57 19.35
CA PHE A 883 42.49 11.46 18.30
C PHE A 883 41.61 12.55 18.89
N ASP A 884 41.96 13.79 18.64
CA ASP A 884 41.20 14.97 18.99
C ASP A 884 40.25 15.31 17.85
N VAL A 885 38.95 15.31 18.12
CA VAL A 885 37.90 15.56 17.12
C VAL A 885 37.20 16.87 17.42
N THR A 886 37.22 17.80 16.47
CA THR A 886 36.50 19.06 16.58
C THR A 886 35.40 19.13 15.52
N ALA A 887 34.14 19.03 15.94
CA ALA A 887 32.99 19.16 15.06
C ALA A 887 32.70 20.64 14.72
N HIS A 888 32.47 20.94 13.44
CA HIS A 888 32.23 22.32 12.99
C HIS A 888 30.76 22.78 13.06
N ARG A 889 29.84 21.87 13.38
CA ARG A 889 28.40 22.15 13.52
C ARG A 889 27.74 21.15 14.48
N PRO A 890 26.57 21.45 15.06
CA PRO A 890 25.75 20.48 15.78
C PRO A 890 25.24 19.35 14.88
N GLY A 891 24.84 18.23 15.48
CA GLY A 891 24.32 17.03 14.81
C GLY A 891 25.27 15.83 14.86
N VAL A 892 24.94 14.77 14.11
CA VAL A 892 25.74 13.53 14.07
C VAL A 892 26.94 13.69 13.13
N HIS A 893 28.13 13.40 13.64
CA HIS A 893 29.38 13.39 12.90
C HIS A 893 29.95 11.98 12.78
N VAL A 894 30.47 11.65 11.61
CA VAL A 894 30.98 10.30 11.31
C VAL A 894 32.47 10.36 11.05
N ILE A 895 33.23 9.50 11.73
CA ILE A 895 34.68 9.36 11.54
C ILE A 895 35.01 7.93 11.19
N ARG A 896 35.74 7.74 10.10
CA ARG A 896 36.25 6.45 9.68
C ARG A 896 37.70 6.28 10.13
N PHE A 897 37.97 5.22 10.87
CA PHE A 897 39.29 4.77 11.23
C PHE A 897 39.72 3.62 10.32
N THR A 898 40.83 3.78 9.61
CA THR A 898 41.48 2.72 8.82
C THR A 898 42.70 2.21 9.57
N ILE A 899 42.71 0.93 9.90
CA ILE A 899 43.81 0.29 10.64
C ILE A 899 44.60 -0.56 9.66
N ALA A 900 45.90 -0.30 9.55
CA ALA A 900 46.79 -0.99 8.64
C ALA A 900 48.08 -1.44 9.34
N LEU A 901 48.75 -2.44 8.78
CA LEU A 901 50.11 -2.82 9.19
C LEU A 901 51.07 -1.69 8.79
N GLU A 902 51.80 -1.12 9.75
CA GLU A 902 52.70 0.02 9.51
C GLU A 902 53.75 -0.28 8.44
N ARG A 903 54.40 -1.45 8.51
CA ARG A 903 55.46 -1.84 7.57
C ARG A 903 55.02 -2.10 6.13
N THR A 904 53.75 -2.46 5.92
CA THR A 904 53.27 -2.92 4.59
C THR A 904 52.15 -2.08 4.01
N GLY A 905 51.49 -1.23 4.82
CA GLY A 905 50.28 -0.50 4.43
C GLY A 905 49.05 -1.39 4.23
N THR A 906 49.13 -2.70 4.51
CA THR A 906 48.00 -3.62 4.34
C THR A 906 46.87 -3.24 5.31
N VAL A 907 45.72 -2.84 4.77
CA VAL A 907 44.53 -2.51 5.56
C VAL A 907 43.98 -3.79 6.18
N LEU A 908 43.89 -3.80 7.50
CA LEU A 908 43.37 -4.91 8.30
C LEU A 908 41.87 -4.75 8.55
N GLN A 909 41.44 -3.52 8.87
CA GLN A 909 40.05 -3.23 9.20
C GLN A 909 39.74 -1.75 9.01
N GLN A 910 38.48 -1.44 8.68
CA GLN A 910 37.91 -0.10 8.77
C GLN A 910 36.76 -0.09 9.78
N VAL A 911 36.71 0.93 10.62
CA VAL A 911 35.67 1.12 11.64
C VAL A 911 35.14 2.53 11.54
N GLU A 912 33.82 2.69 11.54
CA GLU A 912 33.16 4.00 11.56
C GLU A 912 32.53 4.22 12.94
N THR A 913 32.65 5.43 13.45
CA THR A 913 31.99 5.86 14.70
C THR A 913 31.12 7.07 14.43
N GLU A 914 29.98 7.12 15.12
CA GLU A 914 29.06 8.25 15.13
C GLU A 914 29.25 9.03 16.44
N LEU A 915 29.40 10.35 16.34
CA LEU A 915 29.49 11.28 17.46
C LEU A 915 28.32 12.27 17.36
N GLU A 916 27.39 12.23 18.30
CA GLU A 916 26.29 13.19 18.38
C GLU A 916 26.75 14.45 19.13
N ILE A 917 26.76 15.59 18.44
CA ILE A 917 27.15 16.89 19.00
C ILE A 917 25.88 17.72 19.24
N LEU A 918 25.65 18.11 20.49
CA LEU A 918 24.47 18.84 20.90
C LEU A 918 24.64 20.36 20.69
N ASP A 919 23.52 21.06 20.48
CA ASP A 919 23.51 22.52 20.37
C ASP A 919 23.82 23.18 21.73
N GLY A 920 24.82 24.07 21.76
CA GLY A 920 25.34 24.68 22.99
C GLY A 920 24.39 25.65 23.72
N THR A 921 23.13 25.77 23.29
CA THR A 921 22.10 26.60 23.93
C THR A 921 21.30 25.88 25.01
N ASP A 922 21.40 24.54 25.13
CA ASP A 922 20.62 23.74 26.09
C ASP A 922 21.38 23.44 27.40
N GLY A 923 22.58 24.01 27.58
CA GLY A 923 23.48 23.74 28.72
C GLY A 923 23.12 24.42 30.05
N ALA A 924 21.97 25.07 30.18
CA ALA A 924 21.60 25.77 31.43
C ALA A 924 20.74 24.94 32.41
N ASP A 925 20.21 23.77 32.04
CA ASP A 925 19.20 23.09 32.90
C ASP A 925 19.31 21.56 33.01
N LEU A 926 20.48 20.98 32.76
CA LEU A 926 20.76 19.58 33.09
C LEU A 926 21.88 19.47 34.12
N ALA A 927 21.60 19.96 35.33
CA ALA A 927 22.34 19.55 36.51
C ALA A 927 22.20 18.02 36.66
N ALA A 928 23.34 17.33 36.60
CA ALA A 928 23.45 15.89 36.79
C ALA A 928 22.73 15.43 38.08
N PRO A 929 22.07 14.25 38.08
CA PRO A 929 21.59 13.66 39.32
C PRO A 929 22.80 13.31 40.20
N HIS A 930 22.96 14.07 41.28
CA HIS A 930 23.96 13.84 42.31
C HIS A 930 23.97 12.37 42.76
N ALA A 931 25.13 11.74 42.65
CA ALA A 931 25.43 10.47 43.31
C ALA A 931 25.37 10.67 44.82
N ALA A 932 24.34 10.12 45.46
CA ALA A 932 24.30 9.97 46.92
C ALA A 932 25.28 8.87 47.34
N PHE A 933 26.40 9.26 47.95
CA PHE A 933 27.25 8.33 48.69
C PHE A 933 26.59 7.98 50.05
N PRO A 934 26.57 6.70 50.46
CA PRO A 934 26.29 6.36 51.85
C PRO A 934 27.51 6.71 52.71
N ARG A 935 27.30 7.51 53.76
CA ARG A 935 28.29 7.78 54.80
C ARG A 935 28.41 6.57 55.72
N GLU A 936 29.65 6.17 55.98
CA GLU A 936 30.01 5.30 57.11
C GLU A 936 29.58 5.93 58.44
N ARG A 937 28.79 5.19 59.21
CA ARG A 937 29.10 4.75 60.57
C ARG A 937 28.34 3.46 60.88
#